data_AF-A0A7J4QLX0-F1
#
_entry.id   AF-A0A7J4QLX0-F1
#
_cell.length_a   1.000
_cell.length_b   1.000
_cell.length_c   1.000
_cell.angle_alpha   90.00
_cell.angle_beta   90.00
_cell.angle_gamma   90.00
#
_symmetry.space_group_name_H-M   'P 1'
#
loop_
_entity.id
_entity.type
_entity.pdbx_description
1 polymer ?
#
loop_
_entity_poly.entity_id
_entity_poly.type
_entity_poly.pdbx_seq_one_letter_code
_entity_poly.pdbx_strand_id
1 'polypeptide(L)'
;MTDASSLTVAKLKALCVLHDLPTGGRKAELVERLLEAGLDRSSVGLSVQDAPEPEVEEVISLELEPEPEVIAIEAEPAPAVDVVPLPTDEEDDVLEAEVLDAIPVEDDVPEATDHVDEVPPAVPLPGSKPAGNATLLDMIRTPKAAAVLLVLLLLGAGGWYWVEQQLEPVTVDALRYGDEMGFVLIDGQLTATEGFVEPVIQQLDIEDDICRLEVSFSGSGDVAVHEGTMLDIPSQGSDDRLLGTVSVRGAHGAEWLAVQQEATYDLDELVVKRHLRSIVPGSNDCSSSSASASGAAELTLTTWTEIGDRVTLRSNADWEVDLEGVVRGSTTTYGVGGLLGSFEVFAPGIAMLTQPVELQSLVGTTPIETGATGSGLGWDWSVVGAEDFAGKRMWRIVATQPDLATYCLGSATLSMWVEADNPWASRQTVDVRLSSDNNGQQDCSTLSQQLGDAVLPDGEFRLTHTFERTSLSRGADRLDLGTTYIGRPSPNELGAPDDALVDWTRNASHVPDGAPSASTTLEDAFACLRSIGSSASGANAALDNEGYIWRAVGESGSVEDEWNLSWVGNDDAHGWVRVDVGPGENGTCTFVQKESLDLGIVWNRESAPAVLPFDEVEALLVTEGRFPELVGSAGLFDADGGHNEGLRRGVLVAVPDDGLTGLISELVDGEAGATTYDYVRTWERQGWDSSFSVAVDATSGRVLATSLIERPA
;
A
#
# COMPACT_ATOMS: atom_id res chain seq x y z
N MET A 1 -1.13 -35.72 17.37
CA MET A 1 -0.67 -34.32 17.26
C MET A 1 -1.40 -33.76 16.06
N THR A 2 -2.29 -32.79 16.26
CA THR A 2 -3.01 -32.14 15.16
C THR A 2 -2.04 -31.21 14.46
N ASP A 3 -1.62 -31.55 13.24
CA ASP A 3 -0.86 -30.62 12.39
C ASP A 3 -1.67 -29.33 12.28
N ALA A 4 -1.08 -28.22 12.71
CA ALA A 4 -1.73 -26.92 12.65
C ALA A 4 -1.60 -26.38 11.23
N SER A 5 -2.73 -26.09 10.58
CA SER A 5 -2.74 -25.43 9.28
C SER A 5 -1.99 -24.09 9.35
N SER A 6 -1.10 -23.84 8.39
CA SER A 6 -0.38 -22.57 8.22
C SER A 6 -1.27 -21.44 7.72
N LEU A 7 -2.45 -21.75 7.17
CA LEU A 7 -3.41 -20.75 6.68
C LEU A 7 -4.08 -20.01 7.83
N THR A 8 -4.41 -18.74 7.64
CA THR A 8 -5.21 -17.98 8.63
C THR A 8 -6.64 -18.51 8.68
N VAL A 9 -7.36 -18.22 9.78
CA VAL A 9 -8.77 -18.60 9.90
C VAL A 9 -9.61 -17.96 8.78
N ALA A 10 -9.29 -16.73 8.39
CA ALA A 10 -9.88 -16.04 7.25
C ALA A 10 -9.73 -16.84 5.94
N LYS A 11 -8.52 -17.30 5.61
CA LYS A 11 -8.26 -18.11 4.40
C LYS A 11 -9.01 -19.45 4.41
N LEU A 12 -9.17 -20.08 5.58
CA LEU A 12 -9.93 -21.33 5.70
C LEU A 12 -11.44 -21.12 5.60
N LYS A 13 -11.98 -20.01 6.14
CA LYS A 13 -13.39 -19.67 5.98
C LYS A 13 -13.73 -19.34 4.53
N ALA A 14 -12.85 -18.60 3.84
CA ALA A 14 -12.99 -18.34 2.40
C ALA A 14 -13.03 -19.64 1.60
N LEU A 15 -12.14 -20.60 1.88
CA LEU A 15 -12.21 -21.93 1.29
C LEU A 15 -13.54 -22.65 1.62
N CYS A 16 -14.12 -22.48 2.82
CA CYS A 16 -15.43 -23.06 3.12
C CYS A 16 -16.55 -22.42 2.28
N VAL A 17 -16.57 -21.09 2.13
CA VAL A 17 -17.54 -20.38 1.27
C VAL A 17 -17.45 -20.88 -0.17
N LEU A 18 -16.23 -20.98 -0.70
CA LEU A 18 -15.96 -21.41 -2.08
C LEU A 18 -16.36 -22.85 -2.39
N HIS A 19 -16.59 -23.67 -1.36
CA HIS A 19 -17.02 -25.06 -1.49
C HIS A 19 -18.47 -25.29 -1.01
N ASP A 20 -19.27 -24.22 -0.84
CA ASP A 20 -20.63 -24.25 -0.28
C ASP A 20 -20.71 -24.89 1.11
N LEU A 21 -19.68 -24.70 1.93
CA LEU A 21 -19.58 -25.25 3.28
C LEU A 21 -19.79 -24.16 4.34
N PRO A 22 -20.41 -24.50 5.49
CA PRO A 22 -20.55 -23.57 6.60
C PRO A 22 -19.21 -22.98 7.03
N THR A 23 -19.17 -21.69 7.37
CA THR A 23 -17.95 -20.96 7.79
C THR A 23 -17.80 -20.84 9.31
N GLY A 24 -18.80 -21.32 10.06
CA GLY A 24 -18.78 -21.33 11.53
C GLY A 24 -17.86 -22.43 12.10
N GLY A 25 -17.14 -22.10 13.17
CA GLY A 25 -16.36 -23.05 13.96
C GLY A 25 -14.92 -22.60 14.26
N ARG A 26 -14.19 -23.44 14.99
CA ARG A 26 -12.76 -23.23 15.29
C ARG A 26 -11.90 -23.63 14.08
N LYS A 27 -10.68 -23.09 13.98
CA LYS A 27 -9.73 -23.35 12.88
C LYS A 27 -9.60 -24.82 12.48
N ALA A 28 -9.54 -25.74 13.44
CA ALA A 28 -9.42 -27.17 13.18
C ALA A 28 -10.68 -27.78 12.52
N GLU A 29 -11.87 -27.28 12.86
CA GLU A 29 -13.15 -27.74 12.31
C GLU A 29 -13.33 -27.29 10.85
N LEU A 30 -12.78 -26.13 10.49
CA LEU A 30 -12.76 -25.64 9.10
C LEU A 30 -11.81 -26.48 8.23
N VAL A 31 -10.61 -26.77 8.72
CA VAL A 31 -9.63 -27.62 8.01
C VAL A 31 -10.20 -29.02 7.78
N GLU A 32 -10.80 -29.64 8.79
CA GLU A 32 -11.42 -30.97 8.67
C GLU A 32 -12.55 -30.99 7.64
N ARG A 33 -13.42 -29.97 7.67
CA ARG A 33 -14.54 -29.83 6.72
C ARG A 33 -14.08 -29.67 5.27
N LEU A 34 -12.98 -28.96 5.06
CA LEU A 34 -12.38 -28.79 3.73
C LEU A 34 -11.70 -30.06 3.23
N LEU A 35 -11.02 -30.80 4.10
CA LEU A 35 -10.48 -32.11 3.76
C LEU A 35 -11.60 -33.12 3.41
N GLU A 36 -12.71 -33.09 4.14
CA GLU A 36 -13.90 -33.92 3.84
C GLU A 36 -14.58 -33.52 2.51
N ALA A 37 -14.50 -32.25 2.13
CA ALA A 37 -14.98 -31.74 0.84
C ALA A 37 -14.05 -32.04 -0.35
N GLY A 38 -12.91 -32.69 -0.11
CA GLY A 38 -12.02 -33.20 -1.15
C GLY A 38 -10.82 -32.31 -1.49
N LEU A 39 -10.53 -31.28 -0.68
CA LEU A 39 -9.30 -30.50 -0.81
C LEU A 39 -8.11 -31.33 -0.34
N ASP A 40 -6.99 -31.20 -1.05
CA ASP A 40 -5.74 -31.85 -0.68
C ASP A 40 -5.10 -31.18 0.56
N ARG A 41 -4.21 -31.88 1.25
CA ARG A 41 -3.62 -31.38 2.51
C ARG A 41 -2.82 -30.09 2.30
N SER A 42 -2.23 -29.88 1.12
CA SER A 42 -1.43 -28.68 0.86
C SER A 42 -2.31 -27.45 0.65
N SER A 43 -3.47 -27.58 0.00
CA SER A 43 -4.41 -26.47 -0.20
C SER A 43 -5.10 -25.99 1.07
N VAL A 44 -5.19 -26.83 2.12
CA VAL A 44 -5.60 -26.42 3.47
C VAL A 44 -4.43 -26.08 4.41
N GLY A 45 -3.21 -25.95 3.89
CA GLY A 45 -2.03 -25.52 4.65
C GLY A 45 -1.49 -26.54 5.65
N LEU A 46 -1.75 -27.83 5.44
CA LEU A 46 -1.15 -28.91 6.22
C LEU A 46 0.10 -29.41 5.50
N SER A 47 1.18 -29.63 6.26
CA SER A 47 2.40 -30.25 5.73
C SER A 47 2.08 -31.61 5.11
N VAL A 48 2.55 -31.82 3.88
CA VAL A 48 2.45 -33.11 3.20
C VAL A 48 3.40 -34.08 3.91
N GLN A 49 2.86 -35.09 4.59
CA GLN A 49 3.67 -36.19 5.10
C GLN A 49 4.01 -37.09 3.91
N ASP A 50 5.30 -37.18 3.57
CA ASP A 50 5.80 -38.23 2.69
C ASP A 50 5.39 -39.60 3.26
N ALA A 51 4.87 -40.46 2.40
CA ALA A 51 4.43 -41.80 2.76
C ALA A 51 5.61 -42.62 3.34
N PRO A 52 5.35 -43.50 4.32
CA PRO A 52 6.37 -44.05 5.20
C PRO A 52 7.23 -45.13 4.51
N GLU A 53 8.55 -45.02 4.63
CA GLU A 53 9.43 -46.20 4.64
C GLU A 53 9.19 -47.00 5.93
N PRO A 54 9.25 -48.34 5.89
CA PRO A 54 8.74 -49.18 6.96
C PRO A 54 9.57 -49.10 8.24
N GLU A 55 8.82 -49.18 9.34
CA GLU A 55 9.21 -49.18 10.76
C GLU A 55 10.45 -50.02 11.09
N VAL A 56 11.37 -49.45 11.87
CA VAL A 56 12.25 -50.21 12.76
C VAL A 56 12.21 -49.55 14.15
N GLU A 57 11.74 -50.32 15.12
CA GLU A 57 11.63 -49.97 16.54
C GLU A 57 12.95 -49.44 17.13
N GLU A 58 12.90 -48.30 17.82
CA GLU A 58 13.96 -47.86 18.72
C GLU A 58 13.98 -48.73 19.99
N VAL A 59 15.10 -49.42 20.22
CA VAL A 59 15.49 -49.93 21.54
C VAL A 59 16.69 -49.13 22.03
N ILE A 60 16.47 -48.33 23.07
CA ILE A 60 17.47 -47.57 23.82
C ILE A 60 18.50 -48.51 24.45
N SER A 61 19.82 -48.28 24.26
CA SER A 61 20.88 -48.50 25.28
C SER A 61 22.27 -48.01 24.83
N LEU A 62 22.77 -47.01 25.57
CA LEU A 62 24.13 -46.76 26.10
C LEU A 62 25.42 -47.40 25.49
N GLU A 63 26.39 -46.51 25.31
CA GLU A 63 27.87 -46.64 25.45
C GLU A 63 28.78 -47.18 24.32
N LEU A 64 29.90 -46.45 24.19
CA LEU A 64 31.26 -46.76 23.65
C LEU A 64 31.58 -46.48 22.16
N GLU A 65 32.49 -45.51 21.95
CA GLU A 65 33.44 -45.40 20.80
C GLU A 65 34.31 -46.68 20.69
N PRO A 66 34.89 -47.10 19.52
CA PRO A 66 35.70 -46.26 18.61
C PRO A 66 35.79 -46.64 17.09
N GLU A 67 36.34 -45.69 16.32
CA GLU A 67 37.23 -45.74 15.12
C GLU A 67 37.01 -46.69 13.89
N PRO A 68 37.52 -46.30 12.70
CA PRO A 68 36.95 -46.64 11.38
C PRO A 68 37.73 -47.71 10.59
N GLU A 69 37.04 -48.52 9.78
CA GLU A 69 37.66 -49.38 8.74
C GLU A 69 36.87 -49.45 7.41
N VAL A 70 37.42 -48.78 6.38
CA VAL A 70 37.80 -49.19 5.01
C VAL A 70 36.97 -50.17 4.11
N ILE A 71 36.83 -49.75 2.82
CA ILE A 71 36.66 -50.48 1.50
C ILE A 71 35.31 -51.25 1.28
N ALA A 72 34.62 -51.28 0.13
CA ALA A 72 35.03 -51.16 -1.28
C ALA A 72 33.87 -50.86 -2.26
N ILE A 73 34.31 -50.42 -3.44
CA ILE A 73 33.66 -50.08 -4.72
C ILE A 73 32.84 -51.24 -5.30
N GLU A 74 31.73 -50.96 -5.98
CA GLU A 74 31.33 -51.68 -7.21
C GLU A 74 30.53 -50.78 -8.18
N ALA A 75 30.82 -50.96 -9.47
CA ALA A 75 30.58 -50.02 -10.57
C ALA A 75 29.33 -50.35 -11.42
N GLU A 76 28.76 -49.28 -12.02
CA GLU A 76 28.18 -49.12 -13.38
C GLU A 76 27.40 -50.28 -14.07
N PRO A 77 26.28 -49.98 -14.77
CA PRO A 77 26.40 -49.39 -16.11
C PRO A 77 25.29 -48.41 -16.58
N ALA A 78 25.70 -47.55 -17.53
CA ALA A 78 24.87 -46.65 -18.35
C ALA A 78 23.86 -47.36 -19.28
N PRO A 79 22.94 -46.58 -19.89
CA PRO A 79 22.88 -46.64 -21.35
C PRO A 79 22.76 -45.30 -22.10
N ALA A 80 23.21 -45.41 -23.35
CA ALA A 80 23.44 -44.46 -24.45
C ALA A 80 22.26 -43.62 -24.98
N VAL A 81 22.58 -42.47 -25.59
CA VAL A 81 21.93 -41.94 -26.81
C VAL A 81 22.97 -41.28 -27.75
N ASP A 82 22.70 -41.46 -29.04
CA ASP A 82 23.45 -41.23 -30.28
C ASP A 82 24.10 -39.85 -30.57
N VAL A 83 25.16 -39.89 -31.36
CA VAL A 83 25.89 -38.80 -32.04
C VAL A 83 25.47 -38.76 -33.52
N VAL A 84 25.39 -37.60 -34.21
CA VAL A 84 26.13 -37.12 -35.43
C VAL A 84 25.55 -35.72 -35.91
N PRO A 85 26.19 -34.90 -36.80
CA PRO A 85 27.19 -33.84 -36.58
C PRO A 85 26.81 -32.41 -37.09
N LEU A 86 27.66 -31.41 -36.77
CA LEU A 86 27.72 -30.06 -37.37
C LEU A 86 28.18 -30.06 -38.85
N PRO A 87 27.78 -29.04 -39.66
CA PRO A 87 28.53 -28.55 -40.82
C PRO A 87 29.36 -27.29 -40.50
N THR A 88 30.33 -27.05 -41.39
CA THR A 88 31.48 -26.12 -41.31
C THR A 88 31.30 -24.81 -42.11
N ASP A 89 32.10 -23.82 -41.70
CA ASP A 89 32.83 -22.77 -42.47
C ASP A 89 32.20 -21.40 -42.87
N GLU A 90 32.98 -20.37 -42.48
CA GLU A 90 33.36 -19.09 -43.13
C GLU A 90 32.34 -17.92 -43.28
N GLU A 91 32.63 -16.76 -42.66
CA GLU A 91 33.28 -15.56 -43.28
C GLU A 91 33.40 -14.37 -42.29
N ASP A 92 34.36 -13.49 -42.59
CA ASP A 92 34.87 -12.32 -41.85
C ASP A 92 33.87 -11.15 -41.65
N ASP A 93 34.05 -10.32 -40.61
CA ASP A 93 34.49 -8.91 -40.76
C ASP A 93 34.39 -8.07 -39.45
N VAL A 94 35.57 -7.53 -39.08
CA VAL A 94 35.90 -6.19 -38.57
C VAL A 94 34.89 -5.44 -37.67
N LEU A 95 35.29 -5.22 -36.40
CA LEU A 95 34.74 -4.20 -35.51
C LEU A 95 35.56 -2.90 -35.65
N GLU A 96 34.99 -1.88 -36.28
CA GLU A 96 35.47 -0.50 -36.22
C GLU A 96 34.92 0.17 -34.95
N ALA A 97 35.81 0.53 -34.02
CA ALA A 97 35.49 1.40 -32.89
C ALA A 97 35.94 2.82 -33.22
N GLU A 98 34.98 3.71 -33.38
CA GLU A 98 35.17 5.14 -33.62
C GLU A 98 35.62 5.82 -32.32
N VAL A 99 36.74 6.54 -32.42
CA VAL A 99 37.38 7.33 -31.36
C VAL A 99 36.73 8.71 -31.35
N LEU A 100 36.22 9.17 -30.20
CA LEU A 100 35.81 10.56 -30.00
C LEU A 100 36.73 11.26 -28.99
N ASP A 101 37.20 12.43 -29.43
CA ASP A 101 38.24 13.28 -28.88
C ASP A 101 37.99 13.76 -27.45
N ALA A 102 39.02 13.62 -26.61
CA ALA A 102 39.11 14.29 -25.31
C ALA A 102 39.77 15.68 -25.47
N ILE A 103 39.12 16.69 -24.89
CA ILE A 103 39.56 18.09 -24.83
C ILE A 103 40.79 18.20 -23.91
N PRO A 104 41.89 18.89 -24.30
CA PRO A 104 43.07 19.03 -23.46
C PRO A 104 42.92 20.21 -22.49
N VAL A 105 43.29 19.99 -21.22
CA VAL A 105 43.58 21.07 -20.26
C VAL A 105 45.01 20.87 -19.77
N GLU A 106 45.78 21.96 -19.84
CA GLU A 106 47.23 22.03 -19.66
C GLU A 106 47.69 21.79 -18.21
N ASP A 107 48.91 21.27 -18.14
CA ASP A 107 49.75 21.01 -16.97
C ASP A 107 49.94 22.22 -16.04
N ASP A 108 50.00 21.96 -14.74
CA ASP A 108 50.97 22.64 -13.86
C ASP A 108 51.36 21.71 -12.68
N VAL A 109 52.63 21.27 -12.72
CA VAL A 109 53.32 20.48 -11.69
C VAL A 109 54.10 21.42 -10.77
N PRO A 110 54.23 21.11 -9.48
CA PRO A 110 55.59 21.07 -8.93
C PRO A 110 55.91 19.83 -8.07
N GLU A 111 57.20 19.55 -8.02
CA GLU A 111 57.90 18.35 -7.58
C GLU A 111 57.83 18.01 -6.07
N ALA A 112 57.83 16.70 -5.82
CA ALA A 112 58.62 15.90 -4.86
C ALA A 112 58.68 16.27 -3.36
N THR A 113 58.27 15.29 -2.53
CA THR A 113 59.05 14.79 -1.38
C THR A 113 58.75 13.31 -1.10
N ASP A 114 59.81 12.49 -1.10
CA ASP A 114 59.86 11.10 -0.64
C ASP A 114 59.49 10.96 0.84
N HIS A 115 58.67 9.95 1.19
CA HIS A 115 58.79 9.22 2.45
C HIS A 115 58.27 7.78 2.27
N VAL A 116 59.21 6.84 2.41
CA VAL A 116 58.99 5.39 2.49
C VAL A 116 58.74 5.03 3.95
N ASP A 117 57.68 4.28 4.23
CA ASP A 117 57.51 3.57 5.50
C ASP A 117 57.25 2.07 5.27
N GLU A 118 57.82 1.31 6.18
CA GLU A 118 58.30 -0.07 6.10
C GLU A 118 57.28 -1.05 6.73
N VAL A 119 56.92 -2.14 6.04
CA VAL A 119 56.11 -3.24 6.60
C VAL A 119 57.06 -4.37 7.04
N PRO A 120 56.93 -4.92 8.28
CA PRO A 120 57.89 -5.90 8.82
C PRO A 120 57.75 -7.32 8.21
N PRO A 121 58.82 -8.13 8.23
CA PRO A 121 58.86 -9.43 7.55
C PRO A 121 58.26 -10.57 8.39
N ALA A 122 57.53 -11.46 7.72
CA ALA A 122 57.05 -12.73 8.28
C ALA A 122 58.20 -13.76 8.41
N VAL A 123 58.22 -14.45 9.56
CA VAL A 123 59.19 -15.50 9.94
C VAL A 123 58.87 -16.83 9.23
N PRO A 124 59.84 -17.52 8.60
CA PRO A 124 59.61 -18.85 8.02
C PRO A 124 59.84 -19.97 9.05
N LEU A 125 58.97 -21.00 9.05
CA LEU A 125 59.20 -22.25 9.78
C LEU A 125 60.29 -23.11 9.10
N PRO A 126 61.15 -23.81 9.86
CA PRO A 126 62.27 -24.57 9.32
C PRO A 126 61.96 -26.08 9.15
N GLY A 127 62.35 -26.64 7.99
CA GLY A 127 62.79 -28.04 7.91
C GLY A 127 62.12 -28.93 6.86
N SER A 128 62.67 -28.98 5.65
CA SER A 128 63.13 -30.23 5.00
C SER A 128 64.01 -29.90 3.78
N LYS A 129 64.98 -30.78 3.54
CA LYS A 129 66.13 -30.62 2.62
C LYS A 129 65.81 -31.12 1.20
N PRO A 130 66.67 -30.82 0.21
CA PRO A 130 66.31 -30.68 -1.20
C PRO A 130 66.33 -32.01 -1.95
N ALA A 131 65.47 -32.14 -2.95
CA ALA A 131 65.61 -33.12 -4.01
C ALA A 131 65.55 -32.41 -5.37
N GLY A 132 66.65 -32.51 -6.11
CA GLY A 132 66.69 -32.55 -7.58
C GLY A 132 66.15 -31.35 -8.34
N ASN A 133 67.07 -30.56 -8.91
CA ASN A 133 66.79 -29.65 -10.02
C ASN A 133 66.02 -30.37 -11.15
N ALA A 134 64.82 -29.90 -11.44
CA ALA A 134 64.26 -29.94 -12.79
C ALA A 134 64.08 -28.48 -13.23
N THR A 135 64.97 -28.01 -14.09
CA THR A 135 64.89 -26.67 -14.69
C THR A 135 63.63 -26.58 -15.57
N LEU A 136 62.91 -25.46 -15.48
CA LEU A 136 61.70 -25.09 -16.25
C LEU A 136 61.79 -25.39 -17.77
N LEU A 137 63.00 -25.47 -18.32
CA LEU A 137 63.25 -25.78 -19.73
C LEU A 137 62.90 -27.24 -20.14
N ASP A 138 62.88 -28.20 -19.21
CA ASP A 138 62.49 -29.60 -19.54
C ASP A 138 60.97 -29.83 -19.47
N MET A 139 60.21 -28.90 -18.88
CA MET A 139 58.75 -28.99 -18.78
C MET A 139 58.01 -28.46 -20.03
N ILE A 140 58.70 -27.73 -20.92
CA ILE A 140 58.11 -27.10 -22.12
C ILE A 140 58.11 -28.03 -23.35
N ARG A 141 58.78 -29.20 -23.29
CA ARG A 141 58.93 -30.10 -24.45
C ARG A 141 57.86 -31.16 -24.63
N THR A 142 56.79 -31.15 -23.84
CA THR A 142 55.65 -32.03 -24.06
C THR A 142 54.39 -31.23 -24.35
N PRO A 143 53.67 -31.51 -25.47
CA PRO A 143 52.51 -30.70 -25.89
C PRO A 143 51.33 -30.77 -24.90
N LYS A 144 51.36 -31.69 -23.93
CA LYS A 144 50.34 -31.84 -22.89
C LYS A 144 50.56 -30.93 -21.67
N ALA A 145 51.79 -30.45 -21.43
CA ALA A 145 52.09 -29.57 -20.28
C ALA A 145 51.80 -28.09 -20.56
N ALA A 146 51.89 -27.66 -21.83
CA ALA A 146 51.60 -26.29 -22.25
C ALA A 146 50.11 -25.92 -22.06
N ALA A 147 49.20 -26.86 -22.34
CA ALA A 147 47.75 -26.64 -22.15
C ALA A 147 47.37 -26.49 -20.67
N VAL A 148 47.97 -27.28 -19.78
CA VAL A 148 47.71 -27.18 -18.33
C VAL A 148 48.28 -25.88 -17.75
N LEU A 149 49.44 -25.42 -18.23
CA LEU A 149 50.01 -24.14 -17.81
C LEU A 149 49.20 -22.95 -18.35
N LEU A 150 48.67 -23.04 -19.57
CA LEU A 150 47.77 -22.02 -20.16
C LEU A 150 46.43 -21.98 -19.44
N VAL A 151 45.87 -23.13 -19.05
CA VAL A 151 44.65 -23.20 -18.23
C VAL A 151 44.91 -22.66 -16.82
N LEU A 152 46.05 -22.94 -16.20
CA LEU A 152 46.41 -22.36 -14.90
C LEU A 152 46.73 -20.87 -14.97
N LEU A 153 47.27 -20.37 -16.09
CA LEU A 153 47.45 -18.94 -16.34
C LEU A 153 46.13 -18.25 -16.68
N LEU A 154 45.19 -18.91 -17.36
CA LEU A 154 43.84 -18.39 -17.63
C LEU A 154 42.96 -18.42 -16.37
N LEU A 155 43.08 -19.44 -15.52
CA LEU A 155 42.42 -19.51 -14.22
C LEU A 155 43.09 -18.59 -13.18
N GLY A 156 44.41 -18.39 -13.27
CA GLY A 156 45.16 -17.49 -12.40
C GLY A 156 45.09 -16.01 -12.80
N ALA A 157 45.00 -15.69 -14.09
CA ALA A 157 44.88 -14.31 -14.59
C ALA A 157 43.42 -13.90 -14.86
N GLY A 158 42.51 -14.84 -15.12
CA GLY A 158 41.08 -14.57 -15.31
C GLY A 158 40.31 -14.38 -14.01
N GLY A 159 40.81 -14.89 -12.88
CA GLY A 159 40.19 -14.68 -11.57
C GLY A 159 40.30 -13.23 -11.07
N TRP A 160 41.40 -12.53 -11.38
CA TRP A 160 41.63 -11.17 -10.90
C TRP A 160 40.69 -10.15 -11.55
N TYR A 161 40.43 -10.28 -12.86
CA TYR A 161 39.50 -9.41 -13.59
C TYR A 161 38.03 -9.61 -13.16
N TRP A 162 37.66 -10.80 -12.67
CA TRP A 162 36.31 -11.09 -12.20
C TRP A 162 36.07 -10.65 -10.74
N VAL A 163 37.13 -10.66 -9.92
CA VAL A 163 37.07 -10.26 -8.50
C VAL A 163 37.13 -8.73 -8.33
N GLU A 164 37.81 -7.99 -9.22
CA GLU A 164 37.87 -6.51 -9.17
C GLU A 164 36.65 -5.80 -9.78
N GLN A 165 35.70 -6.53 -10.38
CA GLN A 165 34.48 -5.95 -10.95
C GLN A 165 33.23 -6.11 -10.08
N GLN A 166 33.32 -6.79 -8.95
CA GLN A 166 32.20 -6.87 -8.02
C GLN A 166 32.25 -5.64 -7.12
N LEU A 167 31.19 -4.83 -7.16
CA LEU A 167 30.94 -3.87 -6.09
C LEU A 167 31.04 -4.63 -4.76
N GLU A 168 31.65 -4.03 -3.74
CA GLU A 168 31.62 -4.63 -2.41
C GLU A 168 30.15 -4.74 -1.95
N PRO A 169 29.77 -5.82 -1.25
CA PRO A 169 28.43 -5.91 -0.67
C PRO A 169 28.14 -4.69 0.21
N VAL A 170 27.04 -3.99 -0.05
CA VAL A 170 26.66 -2.78 0.68
C VAL A 170 25.51 -3.09 1.62
N THR A 171 25.63 -2.70 2.88
CA THR A 171 24.46 -2.62 3.78
C THR A 171 23.80 -1.26 3.60
N VAL A 172 22.49 -1.26 3.43
CA VAL A 172 21.70 -0.02 3.33
C VAL A 172 21.88 0.84 4.58
N ASP A 173 22.09 2.15 4.39
CA ASP A 173 22.15 3.08 5.51
C ASP A 173 20.74 3.43 5.99
N ALA A 174 20.62 3.63 7.30
CA ALA A 174 19.37 4.00 7.93
C ALA A 174 19.09 5.49 7.74
N LEU A 175 17.81 5.85 7.71
CA LEU A 175 17.37 7.25 7.76
C LEU A 175 17.82 7.94 9.05
N ARG A 176 18.01 9.24 8.94
CA ARG A 176 18.42 10.17 10.00
C ARG A 176 17.48 11.38 10.01
N TYR A 177 17.32 11.99 11.18
CA TYR A 177 16.64 13.27 11.28
C TYR A 177 17.43 14.32 10.49
N GLY A 178 16.75 15.04 9.59
CA GLY A 178 17.36 16.00 8.68
C GLY A 178 17.95 15.41 7.39
N ASP A 179 17.75 14.10 7.12
CA ASP A 179 18.03 13.56 5.78
C ASP A 179 17.08 14.24 4.75
N GLU A 180 17.63 14.66 3.62
CA GLU A 180 16.89 15.31 2.52
C GLU A 180 17.48 14.88 1.18
N MET A 181 16.62 14.55 0.21
CA MET A 181 17.03 14.15 -1.13
C MET A 181 16.11 14.78 -2.17
N GLY A 182 16.67 15.63 -3.01
CA GLY A 182 15.99 16.13 -4.20
C GLY A 182 16.03 15.12 -5.34
N PHE A 183 14.98 15.12 -6.14
CA PHE A 183 14.83 14.27 -7.32
C PHE A 183 14.12 15.01 -8.47
N VAL A 184 14.25 14.45 -9.66
CA VAL A 184 13.43 14.79 -10.82
C VAL A 184 12.54 13.61 -11.18
N LEU A 185 11.32 13.91 -11.59
CA LEU A 185 10.32 12.97 -12.05
C LEU A 185 10.20 13.10 -13.56
N ILE A 186 10.57 12.04 -14.27
CA ILE A 186 10.61 12.00 -15.74
C ILE A 186 9.80 10.83 -16.29
N ASP A 187 9.39 10.97 -17.56
CA ASP A 187 8.63 9.96 -18.31
C ASP A 187 7.34 9.50 -17.59
N GLY A 188 6.71 10.41 -16.83
CA GLY A 188 5.47 10.12 -16.12
C GLY A 188 4.29 9.98 -17.07
N GLN A 189 3.67 8.81 -17.06
CA GLN A 189 2.47 8.48 -17.82
C GLN A 189 1.51 7.66 -16.97
N LEU A 190 0.27 8.11 -16.92
CA LEU A 190 -0.86 7.40 -16.33
C LEU A 190 -1.92 7.24 -17.41
N THR A 191 -2.46 6.04 -17.56
CA THR A 191 -3.59 5.75 -18.45
C THR A 191 -4.65 5.00 -17.67
N ALA A 192 -5.90 5.47 -17.73
CA ALA A 192 -7.06 4.79 -17.15
C ALA A 192 -8.16 4.69 -18.21
N THR A 193 -8.87 3.56 -18.24
CA THR A 193 -9.97 3.33 -19.19
C THR A 193 -11.21 2.79 -18.51
N GLU A 194 -12.38 3.03 -19.11
CA GLU A 194 -13.69 2.52 -18.69
C GLU A 194 -13.94 2.76 -17.19
N GLY A 195 -14.16 1.71 -16.40
CA GLY A 195 -14.54 1.81 -15.00
C GLY A 195 -13.43 2.40 -14.10
N PHE A 196 -12.17 2.42 -14.53
CA PHE A 196 -11.11 3.13 -13.81
C PHE A 196 -11.22 4.66 -13.93
N VAL A 197 -12.02 5.19 -14.87
CA VAL A 197 -12.21 6.64 -15.07
C VAL A 197 -13.39 7.17 -14.23
N GLU A 198 -14.39 6.32 -13.94
CA GLU A 198 -15.62 6.72 -13.26
C GLU A 198 -15.40 7.42 -11.90
N PRO A 199 -14.51 6.94 -11.00
CA PRO A 199 -14.27 7.61 -9.73
C PRO A 199 -13.78 9.05 -9.89
N VAL A 200 -12.95 9.30 -10.92
CA VAL A 200 -12.42 10.64 -11.22
C VAL A 200 -13.51 11.55 -11.76
N ILE A 201 -14.39 11.05 -12.63
CA ILE A 201 -15.52 11.79 -13.19
C ILE A 201 -16.49 12.20 -12.08
N GLN A 202 -16.86 11.25 -11.21
CA GLN A 202 -17.79 11.48 -10.11
C GLN A 202 -17.23 12.49 -9.10
N GLN A 203 -15.95 12.36 -8.74
CA GLN A 203 -15.32 13.27 -7.78
C GLN A 203 -15.17 14.70 -8.33
N LEU A 204 -14.90 14.84 -9.62
CA LEU A 204 -14.72 16.13 -10.28
C LEU A 204 -16.04 16.73 -10.81
N ASP A 205 -17.16 16.01 -10.69
CA ASP A 205 -18.48 16.39 -11.21
C ASP A 205 -18.43 16.75 -12.72
N ILE A 206 -17.74 15.90 -13.49
CA ILE A 206 -17.59 16.10 -14.93
C ILE A 206 -18.82 15.51 -15.64
N GLU A 207 -19.56 16.35 -16.37
CA GLU A 207 -20.75 15.92 -17.12
C GLU A 207 -20.43 15.09 -18.39
N ASP A 208 -19.17 15.09 -18.83
CA ASP A 208 -18.72 14.41 -20.03
C ASP A 208 -18.52 12.89 -19.82
N ASP A 209 -18.99 12.07 -20.77
CA ASP A 209 -18.79 10.62 -20.81
C ASP A 209 -17.37 10.26 -21.29
N ILE A 210 -16.40 10.44 -20.39
CA ILE A 210 -14.98 10.12 -20.60
C ILE A 210 -14.78 8.62 -20.42
N CYS A 211 -14.35 7.93 -21.49
CA CYS A 211 -14.05 6.50 -21.45
C CYS A 211 -12.56 6.19 -21.34
N ARG A 212 -11.68 7.18 -21.58
CA ARG A 212 -10.23 7.03 -21.40
C ARG A 212 -9.57 8.34 -21.00
N LEU A 213 -8.71 8.25 -20.00
CA LEU A 213 -7.90 9.33 -19.46
C LEU A 213 -6.43 9.00 -19.69
N GLU A 214 -5.68 9.90 -20.33
CA GLU A 214 -4.22 9.83 -20.41
C GLU A 214 -3.63 11.07 -19.72
N VAL A 215 -2.79 10.87 -18.71
CA VAL A 215 -2.09 11.93 -18.01
C VAL A 215 -0.61 11.74 -18.23
N SER A 216 0.07 12.77 -18.71
CA SER A 216 1.53 12.82 -18.72
C SER A 216 2.02 13.89 -17.77
N PHE A 217 3.02 13.57 -16.97
CA PHE A 217 3.56 14.46 -15.95
C PHE A 217 5.09 14.39 -15.90
N SER A 218 5.72 15.54 -15.70
CA SER A 218 7.15 15.64 -15.35
C SER A 218 7.35 16.81 -14.39
N GLY A 219 8.43 16.76 -13.61
CA GLY A 219 8.65 17.76 -12.57
C GLY A 219 9.87 17.50 -11.69
N SER A 220 9.91 18.19 -10.57
CA SER A 220 10.91 18.00 -9.52
C SER A 220 10.24 17.76 -8.17
N GLY A 221 11.01 17.34 -7.19
CA GLY A 221 10.49 17.11 -5.85
C GLY A 221 11.59 16.80 -4.87
N ASP A 222 11.24 16.76 -3.60
CA ASP A 222 12.15 16.47 -2.50
C ASP A 222 11.52 15.45 -1.55
N VAL A 223 12.32 14.52 -1.03
CA VAL A 223 11.95 13.72 0.14
C VAL A 223 12.80 14.13 1.32
N ALA A 224 12.18 14.33 2.47
CA ALA A 224 12.83 14.82 3.67
C ALA A 224 12.33 14.11 4.94
N VAL A 225 13.23 13.98 5.91
CA VAL A 225 12.91 13.58 7.28
C VAL A 225 13.07 14.81 8.16
N HIS A 226 11.98 15.27 8.76
CA HIS A 226 12.01 16.48 9.56
C HIS A 226 12.88 16.31 10.82
N GLU A 227 13.66 17.34 11.17
CA GLU A 227 14.43 17.42 12.41
C GLU A 227 13.71 18.31 13.41
N GLY A 228 12.76 17.73 14.15
CA GLY A 228 11.98 18.44 15.16
C GLY A 228 12.83 18.99 16.31
N THR A 229 12.40 20.14 16.84
CA THR A 229 13.06 20.85 17.93
C THR A 229 12.27 20.73 19.24
N MET A 230 12.80 21.29 20.34
CA MET A 230 12.05 21.38 21.60
C MET A 230 10.70 22.13 21.48
N LEU A 231 10.52 22.97 20.46
CA LEU A 231 9.24 23.65 20.21
C LEU A 231 8.18 22.70 19.66
N ASP A 232 8.60 21.62 19.01
CA ASP A 232 7.74 20.65 18.35
C ASP A 232 7.30 19.52 19.31
N ILE A 233 7.96 19.42 20.47
CA ILE A 233 7.65 18.48 21.55
C ILE A 233 7.51 19.17 22.93
N PRO A 234 6.66 20.20 23.06
CA PRO A 234 6.60 21.03 24.26
C PRO A 234 6.19 20.24 25.51
N SER A 235 5.48 19.13 25.33
CA SER A 235 5.01 18.22 26.39
C SER A 235 6.13 17.34 26.99
N GLN A 236 7.29 17.23 26.34
CA GLN A 236 8.37 16.31 26.70
C GLN A 236 9.49 16.94 27.55
N GLY A 237 9.45 18.26 27.75
CA GLY A 237 10.45 18.96 28.56
C GLY A 237 11.79 19.13 27.85
N SER A 238 12.89 18.78 28.53
CA SER A 238 14.28 18.93 28.02
C SER A 238 14.95 17.58 27.79
N ASP A 239 14.20 16.59 27.32
CA ASP A 239 14.78 15.29 26.95
C ASP A 239 15.42 15.39 25.56
N ASP A 240 16.75 15.61 25.55
CA ASP A 240 17.54 15.72 24.33
C ASP A 240 17.46 14.47 23.45
N ARG A 241 17.04 13.32 24.01
CA ARG A 241 16.93 12.05 23.29
C ARG A 241 15.71 11.96 22.37
N LEU A 242 14.77 12.91 22.50
CA LEU A 242 13.56 13.00 21.68
C LEU A 242 13.66 14.11 20.62
N LEU A 243 14.81 14.82 20.55
CA LEU A 243 15.08 15.76 19.48
C LEU A 243 15.03 15.04 18.12
N GLY A 244 14.54 15.74 17.11
CA GLY A 244 14.19 15.18 15.81
C GLY A 244 12.71 14.80 15.68
N THR A 245 12.03 14.46 16.78
CA THR A 245 10.61 14.04 16.74
C THR A 245 9.64 15.21 16.78
N VAL A 246 8.40 14.97 16.36
CA VAL A 246 7.32 15.96 16.41
C VAL A 246 6.11 15.42 17.16
N SER A 247 5.38 16.33 17.80
CA SER A 247 4.06 16.06 18.38
C SER A 247 2.98 16.06 17.30
N VAL A 248 2.22 14.97 17.21
CA VAL A 248 1.12 14.81 16.24
C VAL A 248 -0.12 14.20 16.90
N ARG A 249 -1.30 14.58 16.42
CA ARG A 249 -2.57 13.98 16.87
C ARG A 249 -2.91 12.76 16.03
N GLY A 250 -3.22 11.66 16.70
CA GLY A 250 -3.67 10.42 16.06
C GLY A 250 -5.18 10.39 15.83
N ALA A 251 -5.68 9.23 15.41
CA ALA A 251 -7.06 8.99 14.97
C ALA A 251 -8.15 9.27 16.02
N HIS A 252 -7.80 9.34 17.31
CA HIS A 252 -8.70 9.66 18.41
C HIS A 252 -8.47 11.07 19.00
N GLY A 253 -7.61 11.87 18.38
CA GLY A 253 -7.25 13.23 18.82
C GLY A 253 -6.24 13.29 19.96
N ALA A 254 -5.74 12.14 20.43
CA ALA A 254 -4.67 12.07 21.41
C ALA A 254 -3.31 12.43 20.78
N GLU A 255 -2.44 13.03 21.57
CA GLU A 255 -1.10 13.47 21.16
C GLU A 255 -0.09 12.32 21.25
N TRP A 256 0.71 12.14 20.20
CA TRP A 256 1.77 11.14 20.07
C TRP A 256 3.07 11.81 19.63
N LEU A 257 4.19 11.12 19.85
CA LEU A 257 5.46 11.50 19.23
C LEU A 257 5.73 10.64 18.00
N ALA A 258 6.09 11.31 16.91
CA ALA A 258 6.31 10.66 15.63
C ALA A 258 7.55 11.19 14.91
N VAL A 259 8.09 10.35 14.02
CA VAL A 259 8.96 10.79 12.93
C VAL A 259 8.06 11.34 11.83
N GLN A 260 8.33 12.58 11.40
CA GLN A 260 7.67 13.19 10.26
C GLN A 260 8.54 13.01 9.00
N GLN A 261 7.96 12.41 7.97
CA GLN A 261 8.54 12.36 6.64
C GLN A 261 7.68 13.18 5.69
N GLU A 262 8.31 13.90 4.78
CA GLU A 262 7.65 14.75 3.80
C GLU A 262 8.18 14.43 2.40
N ALA A 263 7.29 14.35 1.43
CA ALA A 263 7.62 14.21 0.02
C ALA A 263 6.86 15.28 -0.78
N THR A 264 7.58 16.18 -1.42
CA THR A 264 7.03 17.27 -2.23
C THR A 264 7.20 16.95 -3.71
N TYR A 265 6.26 17.41 -4.53
CA TYR A 265 6.26 17.27 -5.98
C TYR A 265 5.79 18.59 -6.58
N ASP A 266 6.61 19.13 -7.47
CA ASP A 266 6.32 20.29 -8.30
C ASP A 266 6.29 19.82 -9.77
N LEU A 267 5.08 19.64 -10.29
CA LEU A 267 4.81 19.14 -11.63
C LEU A 267 4.58 20.31 -12.58
N ASP A 268 5.66 20.87 -13.12
CA ASP A 268 5.64 21.98 -14.07
C ASP A 268 5.02 21.62 -15.43
N GLU A 269 5.06 20.33 -15.82
CA GLU A 269 4.52 19.84 -17.08
C GLU A 269 3.47 18.77 -16.80
N LEU A 270 2.22 19.19 -16.59
CA LEU A 270 1.08 18.30 -16.48
C LEU A 270 0.20 18.44 -17.72
N VAL A 271 -0.07 17.34 -18.42
CA VAL A 271 -0.99 17.30 -19.56
C VAL A 271 -2.00 16.18 -19.37
N VAL A 272 -3.28 16.55 -19.38
CA VAL A 272 -4.41 15.63 -19.25
C VAL A 272 -5.17 15.57 -20.56
N LYS A 273 -5.25 14.38 -21.17
CA LYS A 273 -6.05 14.09 -22.36
C LYS A 273 -7.26 13.25 -21.99
N ARG A 274 -8.43 13.76 -22.36
CA ARG A 274 -9.74 13.14 -22.14
C ARG A 274 -10.28 12.63 -23.47
N HIS A 275 -10.58 11.34 -23.54
CA HIS A 275 -11.23 10.70 -24.68
C HIS A 275 -12.70 10.42 -24.34
N LEU A 276 -13.60 11.01 -25.12
CA LEU A 276 -15.04 10.80 -24.95
C LEU A 276 -15.49 9.54 -25.67
N ARG A 277 -16.57 8.90 -25.20
CA ARG A 277 -17.22 7.81 -25.96
C ARG A 277 -17.67 8.30 -27.34
N SER A 278 -17.59 7.40 -28.31
CA SER A 278 -18.00 7.67 -29.68
C SER A 278 -19.48 8.04 -29.76
N ILE A 279 -19.78 9.14 -30.46
CA ILE A 279 -21.16 9.58 -30.75
C ILE A 279 -21.88 8.69 -31.77
N VAL A 280 -21.22 7.66 -32.31
CA VAL A 280 -21.80 6.73 -33.29
C VAL A 280 -22.79 5.80 -32.57
N PRO A 281 -24.09 5.82 -32.91
CA PRO A 281 -25.09 5.00 -32.22
C PRO A 281 -24.73 3.51 -32.26
N GLY A 282 -24.55 2.90 -31.09
CA GLY A 282 -24.22 1.48 -30.92
C GLY A 282 -22.73 1.14 -30.92
N SER A 283 -21.83 2.14 -30.94
CA SER A 283 -20.40 1.95 -30.65
C SER A 283 -20.14 2.30 -29.18
N ASN A 284 -19.44 1.43 -28.47
CA ASN A 284 -18.91 1.70 -27.14
C ASN A 284 -17.44 2.15 -27.19
N ASP A 285 -16.90 2.41 -28.39
CA ASP A 285 -15.48 2.70 -28.56
C ASP A 285 -15.15 4.13 -28.13
N CYS A 286 -13.96 4.31 -27.56
CA CYS A 286 -13.43 5.65 -27.31
C CYS A 286 -13.11 6.39 -28.61
N SER A 287 -13.45 7.68 -28.65
CA SER A 287 -13.12 8.54 -29.77
C SER A 287 -11.60 8.70 -29.94
N SER A 288 -11.16 8.73 -31.20
CA SER A 288 -9.75 8.93 -31.54
C SER A 288 -9.27 10.38 -31.33
N SER A 289 -10.20 11.33 -31.22
CA SER A 289 -9.95 12.70 -30.80
C SER A 289 -9.94 12.80 -29.27
N SER A 290 -9.01 13.56 -28.70
CA SER A 290 -9.04 13.95 -27.29
C SER A 290 -9.19 15.45 -27.12
N ALA A 291 -9.82 15.84 -26.02
CA ALA A 291 -9.67 17.15 -25.43
C ALA A 291 -8.43 17.11 -24.52
N SER A 292 -7.52 18.07 -24.66
CA SER A 292 -6.31 18.16 -23.84
C SER A 292 -6.31 19.44 -23.03
N ALA A 293 -6.03 19.34 -21.74
CA ALA A 293 -5.70 20.45 -20.87
C ALA A 293 -4.24 20.30 -20.41
N SER A 294 -3.55 21.42 -20.23
CA SER A 294 -2.16 21.43 -19.76
C SER A 294 -1.99 22.50 -18.70
N GLY A 295 -1.17 22.23 -17.70
CA GLY A 295 -0.86 23.18 -16.65
C GLY A 295 0.12 22.59 -15.65
N ALA A 296 -0.07 22.90 -14.37
CA ALA A 296 0.85 22.52 -13.31
C ALA A 296 0.11 21.87 -12.13
N ALA A 297 0.84 21.12 -11.31
CA ALA A 297 0.33 20.59 -10.06
C ALA A 297 1.41 20.55 -8.99
N GLU A 298 1.03 20.93 -7.77
CA GLU A 298 1.84 20.80 -6.58
C GLU A 298 1.22 19.73 -5.69
N LEU A 299 2.04 18.84 -5.13
CA LEU A 299 1.62 17.81 -4.18
C LEU A 299 2.62 17.75 -3.03
N THR A 300 2.12 17.73 -1.81
CA THR A 300 2.92 17.48 -0.59
C THR A 300 2.29 16.32 0.15
N LEU A 301 3.07 15.26 0.34
CA LEU A 301 2.70 14.09 1.13
C LEU A 301 3.48 14.15 2.44
N THR A 302 2.78 14.18 3.58
CA THR A 302 3.39 14.14 4.90
C THR A 302 2.91 12.91 5.66
N THR A 303 3.83 12.11 6.18
CA THR A 303 3.51 10.93 6.99
C THR A 303 4.11 11.06 8.38
N TRP A 304 3.37 10.58 9.38
CA TRP A 304 3.81 10.57 10.77
C TRP A 304 3.82 9.14 11.29
N THR A 305 5.01 8.61 11.56
CA THR A 305 5.21 7.26 12.09
C THR A 305 5.58 7.32 13.56
N GLU A 306 4.82 6.65 14.40
CA GLU A 306 5.01 6.66 15.86
C GLU A 306 6.36 6.07 16.26
N ILE A 307 7.08 6.75 17.18
CA ILE A 307 8.45 6.37 17.53
C ILE A 307 8.56 5.10 18.38
N GLY A 308 7.48 4.62 18.99
CA GLY A 308 7.48 3.44 19.86
C GLY A 308 7.26 2.15 19.09
N ASP A 309 6.02 1.93 18.65
CA ASP A 309 5.53 0.73 17.97
C ASP A 309 5.69 0.81 16.44
N ARG A 310 6.19 1.93 15.89
CA ARG A 310 6.48 2.10 14.45
C ARG A 310 5.24 1.98 13.56
N VAL A 311 4.11 2.46 14.07
CA VAL A 311 2.83 2.47 13.36
C VAL A 311 2.60 3.85 12.75
N THR A 312 2.16 3.90 11.49
CA THR A 312 1.72 5.14 10.85
C THR A 312 0.48 5.67 11.53
N LEU A 313 0.59 6.82 12.19
CA LEU A 313 -0.52 7.44 12.92
C LEU A 313 -1.43 8.23 11.99
N ARG A 314 -0.81 8.92 11.04
CA ARG A 314 -1.43 9.92 10.17
C ARG A 314 -0.65 10.01 8.87
N SER A 315 -1.37 10.20 7.77
CA SER A 315 -0.81 10.65 6.48
C SER A 315 -1.64 11.83 6.00
N ASN A 316 -1.01 12.86 5.46
CA ASN A 316 -1.67 14.01 4.83
C ASN A 316 -1.16 14.14 3.39
N ALA A 317 -2.07 14.42 2.48
CA ALA A 317 -1.79 14.83 1.11
C ALA A 317 -2.43 16.19 0.84
N ASP A 318 -1.60 17.22 0.75
CA ASP A 318 -1.97 18.55 0.30
C ASP A 318 -1.67 18.66 -1.18
N TRP A 319 -2.62 19.13 -1.98
CA TRP A 319 -2.46 19.21 -3.42
C TRP A 319 -3.12 20.46 -4.00
N GLU A 320 -2.53 20.98 -5.07
CA GLU A 320 -3.05 22.06 -5.88
C GLU A 320 -2.83 21.72 -7.34
N VAL A 321 -3.85 21.85 -8.17
CA VAL A 321 -3.81 21.55 -9.60
C VAL A 321 -4.39 22.73 -10.35
N ASP A 322 -3.61 23.28 -11.29
CA ASP A 322 -4.03 24.33 -12.21
C ASP A 322 -3.97 23.80 -13.65
N LEU A 323 -5.14 23.50 -14.23
CA LEU A 323 -5.26 23.06 -15.62
C LEU A 323 -6.13 24.02 -16.44
N GLU A 324 -7.35 24.26 -15.97
CA GLU A 324 -8.33 25.19 -16.57
C GLU A 324 -8.94 26.07 -15.47
N GLY A 325 -8.19 26.28 -14.39
CA GLY A 325 -8.64 26.80 -13.10
C GLY A 325 -7.96 26.06 -11.96
N VAL A 326 -7.66 26.79 -10.88
CA VAL A 326 -6.97 26.25 -9.71
C VAL A 326 -7.97 25.49 -8.85
N VAL A 327 -7.75 24.20 -8.66
CA VAL A 327 -8.44 23.39 -7.66
C VAL A 327 -7.41 22.92 -6.64
N ARG A 328 -7.74 23.05 -5.37
CA ARG A 328 -6.85 22.61 -4.30
C ARG A 328 -7.58 21.76 -3.28
N GLY A 329 -6.84 20.93 -2.57
CA GLY A 329 -7.39 20.13 -1.50
C GLY A 329 -6.35 19.62 -0.53
N SER A 330 -6.85 19.09 0.57
CA SER A 330 -6.07 18.46 1.61
C SER A 330 -6.80 17.23 2.08
N THR A 331 -6.14 16.08 2.07
CA THR A 331 -6.72 14.81 2.52
C THR A 331 -5.83 14.20 3.59
N THR A 332 -6.36 14.02 4.79
CA THR A 332 -5.70 13.31 5.88
C THR A 332 -6.34 11.93 6.07
N THR A 333 -5.52 10.89 6.21
CA THR A 333 -5.92 9.55 6.63
C THR A 333 -5.28 9.20 7.96
N TYR A 334 -5.97 8.40 8.78
CA TYR A 334 -5.51 8.03 10.11
C TYR A 334 -5.42 6.51 10.25
N GLY A 335 -4.20 5.97 10.39
CA GLY A 335 -3.95 4.56 10.70
C GLY A 335 -4.43 3.53 9.68
N VAL A 336 -4.84 3.96 8.48
CA VAL A 336 -4.81 3.13 7.27
C VAL A 336 -3.48 3.41 6.62
N GLY A 337 -2.75 2.38 6.19
CA GLY A 337 -1.42 2.56 5.65
C GLY A 337 -1.44 3.56 4.48
N GLY A 338 -0.74 4.69 4.63
CA GLY A 338 -0.63 5.73 3.61
C GLY A 338 -1.96 6.43 3.20
N LEU A 339 -1.84 7.29 2.17
CA LEU A 339 -2.98 7.94 1.51
C LEU A 339 -3.86 6.93 0.76
N LEU A 340 -3.28 5.79 0.38
CA LEU A 340 -3.89 4.73 -0.43
C LEU A 340 -4.46 3.61 0.44
N GLY A 341 -4.87 3.93 1.68
CA GLY A 341 -5.25 2.99 2.73
C GLY A 341 -6.03 1.74 2.32
N SER A 342 -7.02 1.86 1.43
CA SER A 342 -7.77 0.71 0.92
C SER A 342 -6.97 -0.17 -0.04
N PHE A 343 -6.09 0.41 -0.84
CA PHE A 343 -5.20 -0.34 -1.71
C PHE A 343 -4.04 -0.98 -0.95
N GLU A 344 -3.58 -0.40 0.16
CA GLU A 344 -2.54 -1.02 0.99
C GLU A 344 -2.97 -2.36 1.62
N VAL A 345 -4.28 -2.61 1.77
CA VAL A 345 -4.81 -3.92 2.21
C VAL A 345 -4.57 -5.00 1.16
N PHE A 346 -4.70 -4.67 -0.13
CA PHE A 346 -4.57 -5.61 -1.26
C PHE A 346 -3.17 -5.63 -1.87
N ALA A 347 -2.42 -4.54 -1.73
CA ALA A 347 -1.05 -4.40 -2.20
C ALA A 347 -0.28 -3.47 -1.24
N PRO A 348 0.26 -4.04 -0.14
CA PRO A 348 1.06 -3.30 0.82
C PRO A 348 2.22 -2.59 0.16
N GLY A 349 2.60 -1.42 0.70
CA GLY A 349 3.73 -0.65 0.20
C GLY A 349 3.48 0.01 -1.16
N ILE A 350 2.23 0.16 -1.63
CA ILE A 350 1.96 0.89 -2.88
C ILE A 350 2.45 2.35 -2.84
N ALA A 351 2.60 2.96 -1.65
CA ALA A 351 3.24 4.27 -1.51
C ALA A 351 4.67 4.32 -2.10
N MET A 352 5.36 3.18 -2.21
CA MET A 352 6.65 3.07 -2.93
C MET A 352 6.55 3.43 -4.41
N LEU A 353 5.37 3.33 -5.01
CA LEU A 353 5.16 3.72 -6.38
C LEU A 353 5.15 5.24 -6.54
N THR A 354 4.85 6.01 -5.51
CA THR A 354 4.64 7.45 -5.65
C THR A 354 5.82 8.26 -5.14
N GLN A 355 6.78 7.65 -4.45
CA GLN A 355 7.96 8.30 -3.89
C GLN A 355 9.21 7.42 -4.02
N PRO A 356 10.43 8.00 -3.98
CA PRO A 356 11.65 7.22 -3.88
C PRO A 356 11.65 6.24 -2.69
N VAL A 357 11.93 4.97 -2.96
CA VAL A 357 11.88 3.90 -1.95
C VAL A 357 12.94 4.11 -0.86
N GLU A 358 12.51 4.10 0.40
CA GLU A 358 13.41 3.94 1.56
C GLU A 358 13.94 2.51 1.55
N LEU A 359 15.22 2.36 1.25
CA LEU A 359 15.83 1.06 1.00
C LEU A 359 15.78 0.16 2.24
N GLN A 360 15.95 0.72 3.45
CA GLN A 360 15.97 -0.07 4.68
C GLN A 360 14.60 -0.69 4.96
N SER A 361 13.53 0.00 4.59
CA SER A 361 12.17 -0.49 4.73
C SER A 361 11.87 -1.70 3.82
N LEU A 362 12.52 -1.76 2.64
CA LEU A 362 12.37 -2.84 1.68
C LEU A 362 13.32 -4.03 1.92
N VAL A 363 14.63 -3.77 2.02
CA VAL A 363 15.64 -4.86 2.11
C VAL A 363 16.04 -5.22 3.54
N GLY A 364 15.59 -4.43 4.52
CA GLY A 364 15.96 -4.58 5.92
C GLY A 364 17.45 -4.35 6.14
N THR A 365 18.09 -5.29 6.83
CA THR A 365 19.53 -5.28 7.10
C THR A 365 20.30 -6.24 6.19
N THR A 366 19.67 -6.75 5.13
CA THR A 366 20.29 -7.73 4.24
C THR A 366 21.37 -7.05 3.39
N PRO A 367 22.60 -7.61 3.31
CA PRO A 367 23.62 -7.05 2.44
C PRO A 367 23.19 -7.15 0.98
N ILE A 368 23.40 -6.09 0.21
CA ILE A 368 23.10 -6.03 -1.22
C ILE A 368 24.29 -6.63 -1.97
N GLU A 369 24.10 -7.84 -2.48
CA GLU A 369 25.06 -8.57 -3.32
C GLU A 369 24.32 -9.35 -4.41
N THR A 370 25.02 -9.68 -5.51
CA THR A 370 24.40 -10.36 -6.66
C THR A 370 23.70 -11.65 -6.23
N GLY A 371 22.42 -11.79 -6.58
CA GLY A 371 21.61 -12.96 -6.24
C GLY A 371 21.00 -12.94 -4.84
N ALA A 372 21.21 -11.88 -4.04
CA ALA A 372 20.46 -11.68 -2.81
C ALA A 372 18.98 -11.44 -3.12
N THR A 373 18.10 -12.05 -2.33
CA THR A 373 16.65 -11.94 -2.47
C THR A 373 16.01 -11.82 -1.11
N GLY A 374 14.84 -11.19 -1.04
CA GLY A 374 14.05 -11.14 0.17
C GLY A 374 12.65 -10.61 -0.10
N SER A 375 11.90 -10.39 0.97
CA SER A 375 10.62 -9.71 0.91
C SER A 375 10.54 -8.63 1.97
N GLY A 376 9.88 -7.52 1.65
CA GLY A 376 9.72 -6.38 2.54
C GLY A 376 8.58 -5.48 2.09
N LEU A 377 7.79 -4.99 3.03
CA LEU A 377 6.58 -4.18 2.77
C LEU A 377 5.60 -4.82 1.77
N GLY A 378 5.55 -6.15 1.71
CA GLY A 378 4.72 -6.90 0.77
C GLY A 378 5.31 -7.10 -0.63
N TRP A 379 6.53 -6.63 -0.89
CA TRP A 379 7.21 -6.77 -2.17
C TRP A 379 8.31 -7.83 -2.11
N ASP A 380 8.40 -8.66 -3.14
CA ASP A 380 9.52 -9.57 -3.34
C ASP A 380 10.61 -8.84 -4.12
N TRP A 381 11.82 -8.81 -3.58
CA TRP A 381 12.95 -8.11 -4.19
C TRP A 381 14.12 -9.05 -4.46
N SER A 382 14.88 -8.74 -5.52
CA SER A 382 16.08 -9.46 -5.92
C SER A 382 17.15 -8.52 -6.44
N VAL A 383 18.41 -8.80 -6.09
CA VAL A 383 19.58 -8.06 -6.58
C VAL A 383 20.07 -8.71 -7.87
N VAL A 384 19.90 -8.01 -8.98
CA VAL A 384 20.27 -8.50 -10.31
C VAL A 384 21.80 -8.48 -10.49
N GLY A 385 22.45 -7.43 -9.99
CA GLY A 385 23.89 -7.25 -10.10
C GLY A 385 24.30 -5.78 -10.11
N ALA A 386 25.58 -5.55 -10.38
CA ALA A 386 26.15 -4.22 -10.54
C ALA A 386 26.00 -3.73 -11.99
N GLU A 387 25.45 -2.54 -12.18
CA GLU A 387 25.32 -1.88 -13.49
C GLU A 387 25.97 -0.49 -13.45
N ASP A 388 26.55 -0.07 -14.58
CA ASP A 388 27.05 1.29 -14.74
C ASP A 388 25.91 2.22 -15.16
N PHE A 389 25.59 3.19 -14.32
CA PHE A 389 24.59 4.22 -14.57
C PHE A 389 25.20 5.61 -14.40
N ALA A 390 25.06 6.47 -15.41
CA ALA A 390 25.65 7.82 -15.43
C ALA A 390 27.16 7.88 -15.07
N GLY A 391 27.94 6.86 -15.45
CA GLY A 391 29.37 6.76 -15.15
C GLY A 391 29.71 6.34 -13.73
N LYS A 392 28.73 5.93 -12.92
CA LYS A 392 28.92 5.33 -11.59
C LYS A 392 28.38 3.91 -11.57
N ARG A 393 29.12 3.00 -10.93
CA ARG A 393 28.70 1.61 -10.74
C ARG A 393 27.74 1.54 -9.56
N MET A 394 26.52 1.05 -9.79
CA MET A 394 25.44 0.96 -8.80
C MET A 394 24.88 -0.45 -8.74
N TRP A 395 24.29 -0.84 -7.61
CA TRP A 395 23.58 -2.10 -7.49
C TRP A 395 22.17 -1.94 -8.05
N ARG A 396 21.73 -2.87 -8.92
CA ARG A 396 20.37 -2.93 -9.43
C ARG A 396 19.53 -3.92 -8.64
N ILE A 397 18.45 -3.41 -8.04
CA ILE A 397 17.45 -4.19 -7.32
C ILE A 397 16.15 -4.15 -8.11
N VAL A 398 15.53 -5.30 -8.33
CA VAL A 398 14.20 -5.40 -8.93
C VAL A 398 13.25 -5.92 -7.86
N ALA A 399 12.13 -5.22 -7.66
CA ALA A 399 11.08 -5.63 -6.74
C ALA A 399 9.74 -5.78 -7.48
N THR A 400 8.96 -6.80 -7.12
CA THR A 400 7.66 -7.11 -7.72
C THR A 400 6.62 -7.34 -6.63
N GLN A 401 5.36 -6.98 -6.90
CA GLN A 401 4.25 -7.23 -5.99
C GLN A 401 3.61 -8.61 -6.29
N PRO A 402 3.91 -9.67 -5.51
CA PRO A 402 3.42 -11.03 -5.78
C PRO A 402 1.90 -11.18 -5.70
N ASP A 403 1.21 -10.36 -4.91
CA ASP A 403 -0.23 -10.48 -4.73
C ASP A 403 -1.00 -10.12 -6.01
N LEU A 404 -0.55 -9.11 -6.77
CA LEU A 404 -1.18 -8.73 -8.04
C LEU A 404 -1.12 -9.86 -9.08
N ALA A 405 -0.02 -10.62 -9.10
CA ALA A 405 0.11 -11.78 -9.96
C ALA A 405 -0.71 -12.97 -9.45
N THR A 406 -0.70 -13.22 -8.14
CA THR A 406 -1.43 -14.33 -7.50
C THR A 406 -2.94 -14.21 -7.69
N TYR A 407 -3.45 -12.98 -7.59
CA TYR A 407 -4.87 -12.67 -7.73
C TYR A 407 -5.28 -12.23 -9.14
N CYS A 408 -4.36 -12.28 -10.12
CA CYS A 408 -4.63 -11.89 -11.50
C CYS A 408 -5.20 -10.47 -11.64
N LEU A 409 -4.73 -9.56 -10.79
CA LEU A 409 -5.12 -8.15 -10.77
C LEU A 409 -4.19 -7.29 -11.64
N GLY A 410 -3.03 -7.85 -12.02
CA GLY A 410 -2.09 -7.22 -12.94
C GLY A 410 -0.64 -7.48 -12.57
N SER A 411 0.20 -6.46 -12.71
CA SER A 411 1.61 -6.50 -12.35
C SER A 411 2.09 -5.14 -11.87
N ALA A 412 2.93 -5.13 -10.85
CA ALA A 412 3.67 -3.94 -10.45
C ALA A 412 5.14 -4.31 -10.25
N THR A 413 6.03 -3.57 -10.92
CA THR A 413 7.48 -3.79 -10.89
C THR A 413 8.21 -2.48 -10.63
N LEU A 414 9.19 -2.55 -9.73
CA LEU A 414 10.13 -1.49 -9.41
C LEU A 414 11.52 -1.95 -9.84
N SER A 415 12.25 -1.12 -10.60
CA SER A 415 13.71 -1.29 -10.74
C SER A 415 14.41 -0.11 -10.10
N MET A 416 15.32 -0.39 -9.18
CA MET A 416 16.03 0.59 -8.38
C MET A 416 17.53 0.47 -8.57
N TRP A 417 18.21 1.60 -8.69
CA TRP A 417 19.67 1.69 -8.68
C TRP A 417 20.10 2.33 -7.38
N VAL A 418 20.92 1.61 -6.63
CA VAL A 418 21.30 1.96 -5.26
C VAL A 418 22.81 2.09 -5.14
N GLU A 419 23.23 3.07 -4.34
CA GLU A 419 24.63 3.37 -4.04
C GLU A 419 24.86 3.30 -2.53
N ALA A 420 26.13 3.21 -2.13
CA ALA A 420 26.48 3.31 -0.71
C ALA A 420 26.13 4.70 -0.16
N ASP A 421 25.83 4.77 1.15
CA ASP A 421 25.56 6.00 1.89
C ASP A 421 24.31 6.81 1.47
N ASN A 422 23.44 6.24 0.63
CA ASN A 422 22.12 6.79 0.32
C ASN A 422 21.02 5.89 0.92
N PRO A 423 20.16 6.40 1.83
CA PRO A 423 19.05 5.63 2.38
C PRO A 423 17.89 5.43 1.39
N TRP A 424 17.85 6.19 0.29
CA TRP A 424 16.85 6.07 -0.78
C TRP A 424 17.44 5.54 -2.09
N ALA A 425 16.58 5.03 -2.97
CA ALA A 425 16.98 4.68 -4.33
C ALA A 425 17.47 5.93 -5.10
N SER A 426 18.67 5.84 -5.72
CA SER A 426 19.24 6.96 -6.48
C SER A 426 18.58 7.14 -7.84
N ARG A 427 18.06 6.05 -8.40
CA ARG A 427 17.14 6.04 -9.52
C ARG A 427 16.13 4.93 -9.31
N GLN A 428 14.88 5.19 -9.68
CA GLN A 428 13.80 4.22 -9.55
C GLN A 428 12.87 4.34 -10.74
N THR A 429 12.64 3.24 -11.46
CA THR A 429 11.62 3.16 -12.50
C THR A 429 10.43 2.37 -11.98
N VAL A 430 9.25 2.92 -12.18
CA VAL A 430 7.97 2.34 -11.80
C VAL A 430 7.23 1.87 -13.06
N ASP A 431 6.73 0.64 -13.06
CA ASP A 431 5.83 0.12 -14.08
C ASP A 431 4.71 -0.70 -13.42
N VAL A 432 3.49 -0.16 -13.48
CA VAL A 432 2.29 -0.78 -12.92
C VAL A 432 1.23 -0.89 -14.00
N ARG A 433 0.58 -2.05 -14.03
CA ARG A 433 -0.56 -2.38 -14.86
C ARG A 433 -1.58 -3.10 -13.99
N LEU A 434 -2.78 -2.57 -13.88
CA LEU A 434 -3.93 -3.23 -13.28
C LEU A 434 -4.99 -3.43 -14.36
N SER A 435 -5.55 -4.63 -14.47
CA SER A 435 -6.60 -4.91 -15.43
C SER A 435 -7.33 -6.19 -15.05
N SER A 436 -8.64 -6.22 -15.26
CA SER A 436 -9.44 -7.45 -15.21
C SER A 436 -9.19 -8.34 -16.45
N ASP A 437 -8.67 -7.76 -17.54
CA ASP A 437 -8.32 -8.49 -18.76
C ASP A 437 -6.99 -9.23 -18.61
N ASN A 438 -7.08 -10.55 -18.53
CA ASN A 438 -5.94 -11.48 -18.42
C ASN A 438 -5.06 -11.58 -19.69
N ASN A 439 -5.20 -10.67 -20.65
CA ASN A 439 -4.43 -10.67 -21.89
C ASN A 439 -2.95 -10.38 -21.61
N GLY A 440 -2.17 -11.43 -21.34
CA GLY A 440 -0.74 -11.35 -21.08
C GLY A 440 -0.27 -12.06 -19.81
N GLN A 441 -1.16 -12.46 -18.92
CA GLN A 441 -0.83 -13.27 -17.75
C GLN A 441 -0.88 -14.76 -18.10
N GLN A 442 0.18 -15.49 -17.77
CA GLN A 442 0.19 -16.96 -17.82
C GLN A 442 -0.26 -17.47 -16.43
N ASP A 443 -1.01 -18.57 -16.39
CA ASP A 443 -1.40 -19.31 -15.18
C ASP A 443 -2.47 -18.69 -14.25
N CYS A 444 -3.34 -17.82 -14.76
CA CYS A 444 -4.52 -17.38 -14.01
C CYS A 444 -5.56 -18.50 -13.88
N SER A 445 -5.85 -18.90 -12.64
CA SER A 445 -6.92 -19.87 -12.35
C SER A 445 -8.30 -19.27 -12.58
N THR A 446 -9.32 -20.08 -12.87
CA THR A 446 -10.70 -19.60 -13.06
C THR A 446 -11.26 -18.89 -11.81
N LEU A 447 -10.75 -19.25 -10.63
CA LEU A 447 -11.11 -18.61 -9.35
C LEU A 447 -10.45 -17.22 -9.21
N SER A 448 -9.17 -17.10 -9.57
CA SER A 448 -8.47 -15.81 -9.57
C SER A 448 -9.11 -14.82 -10.55
N GLN A 449 -9.65 -15.32 -11.66
CA GLN A 449 -10.39 -14.50 -12.64
C GLN A 449 -11.69 -13.94 -12.05
N GLN A 450 -12.48 -14.78 -11.37
CA GLN A 450 -13.72 -14.31 -10.71
C GLN A 450 -13.45 -13.30 -9.60
N LEU A 451 -12.32 -13.44 -8.89
CA LEU A 451 -11.90 -12.47 -7.88
C LEU A 451 -11.47 -11.14 -8.53
N GLY A 452 -10.73 -11.19 -9.65
CA GLY A 452 -10.36 -10.02 -10.43
C GLY A 452 -11.56 -9.23 -10.94
N ASP A 453 -12.55 -9.93 -11.48
CA ASP A 453 -13.81 -9.34 -11.98
C ASP A 453 -14.66 -8.71 -10.84
N ALA A 454 -14.49 -9.17 -9.60
CA ALA A 454 -15.22 -8.65 -8.44
C ALA A 454 -14.53 -7.45 -7.77
N VAL A 455 -13.20 -7.37 -7.85
CA VAL A 455 -12.38 -6.36 -7.15
C VAL A 455 -12.01 -5.19 -8.06
N LEU A 456 -11.67 -5.45 -9.32
CA LEU A 456 -11.28 -4.41 -10.27
C LEU A 456 -12.46 -3.99 -11.14
N PRO A 457 -12.63 -2.68 -11.38
CA PRO A 457 -13.57 -2.22 -12.38
C PRO A 457 -13.11 -2.66 -13.77
N ASP A 458 -14.05 -2.73 -14.71
CA ASP A 458 -13.74 -3.02 -16.11
C ASP A 458 -12.73 -2.01 -16.68
N GLY A 459 -11.75 -2.50 -17.45
CA GLY A 459 -10.76 -1.68 -18.15
C GLY A 459 -9.31 -1.95 -17.73
N GLU A 460 -8.45 -0.97 -17.97
CA GLU A 460 -7.02 -1.01 -17.67
C GLU A 460 -6.59 0.30 -16.99
N PHE A 461 -5.82 0.16 -15.92
CA PHE A 461 -5.04 1.22 -15.31
C PHE A 461 -3.55 0.93 -15.54
N ARG A 462 -2.80 1.93 -16.01
CA ARG A 462 -1.35 1.84 -16.20
C ARG A 462 -0.66 3.08 -15.64
N LEU A 463 0.45 2.88 -14.94
CA LEU A 463 1.29 3.94 -14.40
C LEU A 463 2.75 3.62 -14.66
N THR A 464 3.45 4.52 -15.33
CA THR A 464 4.90 4.43 -15.53
C THR A 464 5.55 5.77 -15.25
N HIS A 465 6.66 5.80 -14.52
CA HIS A 465 7.48 7.01 -14.33
C HIS A 465 8.86 6.63 -13.79
N THR A 466 9.77 7.60 -13.79
CA THR A 466 11.13 7.43 -13.24
C THR A 466 11.48 8.56 -12.29
N PHE A 467 11.93 8.21 -11.09
CA PHE A 467 12.62 9.12 -10.18
C PHE A 467 14.13 9.05 -10.43
N GLU A 468 14.78 10.20 -10.51
CA GLU A 468 16.24 10.30 -10.56
C GLU A 468 16.73 11.37 -9.59
N ARG A 469 17.65 10.98 -8.70
CA ARG A 469 18.17 11.87 -7.66
C ARG A 469 18.97 13.03 -8.27
N THR A 470 18.75 14.23 -7.74
CA THR A 470 19.51 15.45 -8.05
C THR A 470 20.43 15.92 -6.92
N SER A 471 20.03 15.72 -5.66
CA SER A 471 20.79 16.14 -4.48
C SER A 471 20.68 15.10 -3.36
N LEU A 472 21.59 15.16 -2.37
CA LEU A 472 21.48 14.38 -1.13
C LEU A 472 22.17 15.17 0.00
N SER A 473 21.41 15.44 1.05
CA SER A 473 21.89 15.94 2.32
C SER A 473 21.62 14.89 3.40
N ARG A 474 22.61 14.65 4.26
CA ARG A 474 22.50 13.67 5.34
C ARG A 474 22.33 14.36 6.69
N GLY A 475 21.37 13.86 7.45
CA GLY A 475 21.12 14.22 8.84
C GLY A 475 22.23 13.78 9.78
N ALA A 476 22.25 14.38 10.97
CA ALA A 476 23.25 14.07 12.00
C ALA A 476 22.90 12.81 12.79
N ASP A 477 21.65 12.72 13.28
CA ASP A 477 21.21 11.72 14.24
C ASP A 477 20.30 10.66 13.61
N ARG A 478 20.51 9.39 13.95
CA ARG A 478 19.69 8.27 13.46
C ARG A 478 18.27 8.34 14.01
N LEU A 479 17.33 7.78 13.26
CA LEU A 479 15.96 7.63 13.74
C LEU A 479 15.91 6.74 14.99
N ASP A 480 15.42 7.30 16.09
CA ASP A 480 15.33 6.66 17.41
C ASP A 480 14.01 5.85 17.57
N LEU A 481 13.73 4.97 16.62
CA LEU A 481 12.55 4.08 16.62
C LEU A 481 12.65 3.01 17.72
N GLY A 482 11.52 2.64 18.32
CA GLY A 482 11.44 1.77 19.50
C GLY A 482 11.61 2.52 20.84
N THR A 483 11.56 3.85 20.84
CA THR A 483 11.75 4.68 22.03
C THR A 483 10.44 4.90 22.79
N THR A 484 10.46 4.71 24.10
CA THR A 484 9.37 5.11 25.00
C THR A 484 9.47 6.58 25.39
N TYR A 485 8.33 7.25 25.56
CA TYR A 485 8.23 8.65 25.97
C TYR A 485 7.09 8.86 26.96
N ILE A 486 7.07 10.02 27.63
CA ILE A 486 6.09 10.34 28.66
C ILE A 486 4.80 10.82 27.98
N GLY A 487 3.65 10.38 28.49
CA GLY A 487 2.34 10.79 27.97
C GLY A 487 1.92 10.02 26.72
N ARG A 488 2.63 8.96 26.33
CA ARG A 488 2.20 8.01 25.31
C ARG A 488 0.79 7.49 25.66
N PRO A 489 -0.23 7.73 24.82
CA PRO A 489 -1.59 7.28 25.09
C PRO A 489 -1.66 5.75 25.19
N SER A 490 -2.43 5.22 26.15
CA SER A 490 -2.69 3.78 26.19
C SER A 490 -3.88 3.41 25.31
N PRO A 491 -3.91 2.20 24.69
CA PRO A 491 -5.02 1.78 23.85
C PRO A 491 -6.41 1.89 24.51
N ASN A 492 -6.48 1.65 25.83
CA ASN A 492 -7.72 1.72 26.60
C ASN A 492 -8.20 3.16 26.89
N GLU A 493 -7.38 4.17 26.60
CA GLU A 493 -7.71 5.59 26.81
C GLU A 493 -8.09 6.32 25.52
N LEU A 494 -7.95 5.65 24.36
CA LEU A 494 -8.14 6.26 23.04
C LEU A 494 -9.59 6.20 22.55
N GLY A 495 -10.25 5.06 22.73
CA GLY A 495 -11.62 4.83 22.30
C GLY A 495 -12.67 5.30 23.32
N ALA A 496 -13.91 5.37 22.87
CA ALA A 496 -15.04 5.42 23.79
C ALA A 496 -15.09 4.15 24.65
N PRO A 497 -15.57 4.21 25.90
CA PRO A 497 -15.65 3.03 26.75
C PRO A 497 -16.69 2.04 26.19
N ASP A 498 -16.44 0.74 26.36
CA ASP A 498 -17.30 -0.33 25.80
C ASP A 498 -18.77 -0.23 26.23
N ASP A 499 -19.06 0.42 27.36
CA ASP A 499 -20.43 0.62 27.86
C ASP A 499 -21.19 1.78 27.19
N ALA A 500 -20.50 2.61 26.40
CA ALA A 500 -21.11 3.62 25.54
C ALA A 500 -21.66 3.04 24.22
N LEU A 501 -21.22 1.83 23.83
CA LEU A 501 -21.68 1.18 22.61
C LEU A 501 -23.11 0.67 22.74
N VAL A 502 -23.94 1.01 21.76
CA VAL A 502 -25.35 0.60 21.68
C VAL A 502 -25.50 -0.52 20.67
N ASP A 503 -25.90 -1.71 21.15
CA ASP A 503 -26.37 -2.81 20.32
C ASP A 503 -27.82 -2.52 19.86
N TRP A 504 -27.93 -1.69 18.83
CA TRP A 504 -29.19 -1.19 18.29
C TRP A 504 -29.98 -2.27 17.56
N THR A 505 -29.29 -3.27 16.99
CA THR A 505 -29.88 -4.33 16.15
C THR A 505 -30.95 -5.15 16.88
N ARG A 506 -30.92 -5.21 18.21
CA ARG A 506 -31.89 -5.97 19.01
C ARG A 506 -33.27 -5.32 19.10
N ASN A 507 -33.33 -4.00 19.15
CA ASN A 507 -34.55 -3.27 19.52
C ASN A 507 -34.93 -2.15 18.55
N ALA A 508 -34.04 -1.79 17.61
CA ALA A 508 -34.23 -0.70 16.67
C ALA A 508 -33.89 -1.14 15.24
N SER A 509 -34.45 -0.46 14.24
CA SER A 509 -34.18 -0.75 12.82
C SER A 509 -33.28 0.31 12.18
N HIS A 510 -32.63 1.14 12.99
CA HIS A 510 -31.66 2.14 12.58
C HIS A 510 -30.68 2.40 13.73
N VAL A 511 -29.54 2.97 13.40
CA VAL A 511 -28.52 3.43 14.34
C VAL A 511 -29.06 4.61 15.18
N PRO A 512 -28.73 4.71 16.49
CA PRO A 512 -29.12 5.86 17.30
C PRO A 512 -28.37 7.15 16.91
N ASP A 513 -29.09 8.26 16.77
CA ASP A 513 -28.51 9.59 16.51
C ASP A 513 -28.40 10.39 17.82
N GLY A 514 -29.53 10.87 18.35
CA GLY A 514 -29.56 11.58 19.63
C GLY A 514 -28.83 12.93 19.67
N ALA A 515 -28.28 13.42 18.54
CA ALA A 515 -27.50 14.66 18.51
C ALA A 515 -28.34 15.89 18.93
N PRO A 516 -27.99 16.56 20.05
CA PRO A 516 -28.80 17.65 20.60
C PRO A 516 -28.65 18.97 19.83
N SER A 517 -27.59 19.09 19.04
CA SER A 517 -27.24 20.25 18.20
C SER A 517 -27.93 20.22 16.84
N ALA A 518 -28.46 19.07 16.42
CA ALA A 518 -29.13 18.91 15.14
C ALA A 518 -30.54 19.50 15.14
N SER A 519 -30.97 20.04 14.00
CA SER A 519 -32.35 20.50 13.76
C SER A 519 -33.36 19.35 13.72
N THR A 520 -32.96 18.21 13.15
CA THR A 520 -33.70 16.95 13.14
C THR A 520 -32.73 15.78 13.33
N THR A 521 -33.23 14.68 13.90
CA THR A 521 -32.43 13.45 14.09
C THR A 521 -32.88 12.33 13.17
N LEU A 522 -32.06 11.27 13.07
CA LEU A 522 -32.44 10.04 12.36
C LEU A 522 -33.72 9.42 12.95
N GLU A 523 -33.97 9.54 14.26
CA GLU A 523 -35.23 9.11 14.89
C GLU A 523 -36.43 9.89 14.34
N ASP A 524 -36.30 11.21 14.16
CA ASP A 524 -37.37 12.05 13.59
C ASP A 524 -37.65 11.66 12.14
N ALA A 525 -36.60 11.45 11.34
CA ALA A 525 -36.71 11.02 9.96
C ALA A 525 -37.33 9.63 9.83
N PHE A 526 -36.94 8.70 10.70
CA PHE A 526 -37.54 7.38 10.79
C PHE A 526 -39.02 7.46 11.20
N ALA A 527 -39.37 8.27 12.20
CA ALA A 527 -40.76 8.49 12.57
C ALA A 527 -41.59 9.08 11.40
N CYS A 528 -41.01 10.01 10.65
CA CYS A 528 -41.60 10.57 9.45
C CYS A 528 -41.87 9.49 8.38
N LEU A 529 -40.87 8.66 8.06
CA LEU A 529 -40.99 7.50 7.15
C LEU A 529 -42.16 6.57 7.55
N ARG A 530 -42.32 6.31 8.85
CA ARG A 530 -43.41 5.47 9.37
C ARG A 530 -44.78 6.14 9.21
N SER A 531 -44.84 7.46 9.31
CA SER A 531 -46.09 8.24 9.22
C SER A 531 -46.65 8.37 7.79
N ILE A 532 -45.78 8.39 6.76
CA ILE A 532 -46.19 8.52 5.34
C ILE A 532 -46.87 7.26 4.77
N GLY A 533 -46.92 6.17 5.55
CA GLY A 533 -47.77 5.00 5.32
C GLY A 533 -47.60 4.37 3.94
N SER A 534 -48.64 4.44 3.11
CA SER A 534 -48.69 3.81 1.78
C SER A 534 -47.66 4.35 0.79
N SER A 535 -47.20 5.59 0.96
CA SER A 535 -46.20 6.19 0.08
C SER A 535 -44.87 5.44 0.14
N ALA A 536 -44.53 4.87 1.31
CA ALA A 536 -43.32 4.08 1.55
C ALA A 536 -43.64 2.63 1.95
N SER A 537 -44.63 2.00 1.31
CA SER A 537 -45.10 0.66 1.70
C SER A 537 -44.02 -0.43 1.68
N GLY A 538 -43.06 -0.37 0.74
CA GLY A 538 -41.94 -1.31 0.67
C GLY A 538 -41.01 -1.18 1.88
N ALA A 539 -40.54 0.04 2.15
CA ALA A 539 -39.73 0.35 3.32
C ALA A 539 -40.43 -0.04 4.62
N ASN A 540 -41.70 0.34 4.77
CA ASN A 540 -42.48 0.00 5.96
C ASN A 540 -42.63 -1.51 6.17
N ALA A 541 -42.88 -2.27 5.10
CA ALA A 541 -42.98 -3.72 5.17
C ALA A 541 -41.64 -4.38 5.53
N ALA A 542 -40.53 -3.91 4.97
CA ALA A 542 -39.20 -4.41 5.31
C ALA A 542 -38.86 -4.14 6.78
N LEU A 543 -39.05 -2.91 7.23
CA LEU A 543 -38.74 -2.48 8.61
C LEU A 543 -39.64 -3.15 9.66
N ASP A 544 -40.87 -3.56 9.29
CA ASP A 544 -41.76 -4.36 10.14
C ASP A 544 -41.31 -5.83 10.26
N ASN A 545 -40.48 -6.32 9.33
CA ASN A 545 -40.04 -7.71 9.24
C ASN A 545 -38.51 -7.81 9.33
N GLU A 546 -37.94 -7.32 10.43
CA GLU A 546 -36.50 -7.41 10.75
C GLU A 546 -35.55 -6.66 9.80
N GLY A 547 -36.08 -5.93 8.81
CA GLY A 547 -35.30 -5.01 7.99
C GLY A 547 -34.74 -3.83 8.79
N TYR A 548 -33.75 -3.15 8.22
CA TYR A 548 -33.07 -2.02 8.84
C TYR A 548 -32.65 -0.95 7.82
N ILE A 549 -32.36 0.24 8.32
CA ILE A 549 -31.78 1.35 7.56
C ILE A 549 -30.26 1.13 7.51
N TRP A 550 -29.74 0.82 6.33
CA TRP A 550 -28.31 0.59 6.12
C TRP A 550 -27.57 1.85 5.68
N ARG A 551 -28.28 2.84 5.13
CA ARG A 551 -27.73 4.18 4.84
C ARG A 551 -28.77 5.22 5.20
N ALA A 552 -28.37 6.26 5.91
CA ALA A 552 -29.17 7.47 6.07
C ALA A 552 -28.29 8.70 5.83
N VAL A 553 -28.84 9.71 5.15
CA VAL A 553 -28.19 11.00 4.91
C VAL A 553 -29.21 12.10 5.20
N GLY A 554 -28.90 12.95 6.18
CA GLY A 554 -29.68 14.15 6.51
C GLY A 554 -28.95 15.41 6.06
N GLU A 555 -29.64 16.25 5.30
CA GLU A 555 -29.15 17.54 4.82
C GLU A 555 -29.95 18.66 5.49
N SER A 556 -29.23 19.57 6.16
CA SER A 556 -29.85 20.68 6.86
C SER A 556 -30.44 21.68 5.87
N GLY A 557 -31.75 21.92 5.97
CA GLY A 557 -32.45 22.87 5.12
C GLY A 557 -32.85 24.14 5.86
N SER A 558 -33.34 25.14 5.11
CA SER A 558 -33.73 26.44 5.70
C SER A 558 -35.04 26.40 6.51
N VAL A 559 -35.87 25.37 6.33
CA VAL A 559 -37.20 25.24 6.96
C VAL A 559 -37.46 23.80 7.41
N GLU A 560 -37.09 22.84 6.56
CA GLU A 560 -37.18 21.39 6.79
C GLU A 560 -35.85 20.78 6.35
N ASP A 561 -35.42 19.72 7.03
CA ASP A 561 -34.24 18.95 6.66
C ASP A 561 -34.64 17.81 5.73
N GLU A 562 -33.89 17.63 4.63
CA GLU A 562 -34.12 16.53 3.70
C GLU A 562 -33.36 15.28 4.20
N TRP A 563 -34.08 14.17 4.35
CA TRP A 563 -33.50 12.89 4.73
C TRP A 563 -33.67 11.87 3.62
N ASN A 564 -32.57 11.24 3.23
CA ASN A 564 -32.55 10.08 2.34
C ASN A 564 -32.27 8.80 3.15
N LEU A 565 -33.24 7.91 3.22
CA LEU A 565 -33.22 6.69 4.03
C LEU A 565 -33.22 5.46 3.13
N SER A 566 -32.09 4.76 3.05
CA SER A 566 -31.96 3.48 2.36
C SER A 566 -32.18 2.32 3.31
N TRP A 567 -33.01 1.37 2.90
CA TRP A 567 -33.46 0.25 3.71
C TRP A 567 -33.17 -1.08 3.01
N VAL A 568 -33.04 -2.13 3.80
CA VAL A 568 -32.95 -3.53 3.36
C VAL A 568 -33.91 -4.38 4.18
N GLY A 569 -34.66 -5.24 3.51
CA GLY A 569 -35.58 -6.22 4.09
C GLY A 569 -34.96 -7.60 4.18
N ASN A 570 -35.52 -8.48 5.02
CA ASN A 570 -35.04 -9.85 5.21
C ASN A 570 -35.18 -10.78 3.99
N ASP A 571 -35.87 -10.31 2.95
CA ASP A 571 -36.00 -10.94 1.64
C ASP A 571 -35.01 -10.35 0.62
N ASP A 572 -33.99 -9.64 1.10
CA ASP A 572 -32.98 -8.89 0.34
C ASP A 572 -33.56 -7.78 -0.56
N ALA A 573 -34.87 -7.50 -0.44
CA ALA A 573 -35.46 -6.36 -1.09
C ALA A 573 -34.90 -5.08 -0.47
N HIS A 574 -34.48 -4.14 -1.31
CA HIS A 574 -33.88 -2.90 -0.86
C HIS A 574 -34.31 -1.73 -1.73
N GLY A 575 -34.13 -0.53 -1.20
CA GLY A 575 -34.46 0.72 -1.87
C GLY A 575 -34.21 1.90 -0.96
N TRP A 576 -34.59 3.08 -1.42
CA TRP A 576 -34.45 4.30 -0.63
C TRP A 576 -35.72 5.16 -0.70
N VAL A 577 -35.91 5.96 0.35
CA VAL A 577 -37.03 6.88 0.49
C VAL A 577 -36.50 8.22 0.96
N ARG A 578 -36.95 9.28 0.30
CA ARG A 578 -36.62 10.66 0.64
C ARG A 578 -37.81 11.38 1.25
N VAL A 579 -37.58 12.04 2.37
CA VAL A 579 -38.58 12.76 3.17
C VAL A 579 -38.04 14.11 3.61
N ASP A 580 -38.91 15.13 3.70
CA ASP A 580 -38.56 16.37 4.40
C ASP A 580 -39.14 16.33 5.81
N VAL A 581 -38.32 16.73 6.78
CA VAL A 581 -38.61 16.64 8.21
C VAL A 581 -38.45 18.02 8.83
N GLY A 582 -39.51 18.53 9.43
CA GLY A 582 -39.47 19.76 10.20
C GLY A 582 -38.93 19.52 11.62
N PRO A 583 -38.38 20.55 12.28
CA PRO A 583 -37.77 20.40 13.60
C PRO A 583 -38.79 20.09 14.71
N GLY A 584 -38.39 19.18 15.61
CA GLY A 584 -39.10 18.81 16.84
C GLY A 584 -40.24 17.78 16.66
N GLU A 585 -40.76 17.25 17.77
CA GLU A 585 -41.73 16.14 17.80
C GLU A 585 -43.08 16.39 17.05
N ASN A 586 -43.39 17.65 16.73
CA ASN A 586 -44.57 18.02 15.92
C ASN A 586 -44.17 18.69 14.59
N GLY A 587 -42.94 18.45 14.13
CA GLY A 587 -42.42 18.89 12.85
C GLY A 587 -43.29 18.43 11.69
N THR A 588 -43.18 19.15 10.58
CA THR A 588 -43.78 18.72 9.32
C THR A 588 -43.09 17.45 8.82
N CYS A 589 -43.82 16.61 8.10
CA CYS A 589 -43.29 15.39 7.51
C CYS A 589 -43.91 15.23 6.12
N THR A 590 -43.08 15.32 5.08
CA THR A 590 -43.50 15.25 3.68
C THR A 590 -42.73 14.16 2.96
N PHE A 591 -43.46 13.37 2.17
CA PHE A 591 -42.84 12.43 1.23
C PHE A 591 -42.37 13.18 -0.01
N VAL A 592 -41.11 12.98 -0.40
CA VAL A 592 -40.53 13.56 -1.62
C VAL A 592 -40.58 12.52 -2.74
N GLN A 593 -39.82 11.44 -2.60
CA GLN A 593 -39.67 10.41 -3.64
C GLN A 593 -39.14 9.09 -3.07
N LYS A 594 -39.16 8.04 -3.88
CA LYS A 594 -38.58 6.72 -3.57
C LYS A 594 -38.13 6.02 -4.83
N GLU A 595 -37.20 5.10 -4.68
CA GLU A 595 -36.79 4.20 -5.76
C GLU A 595 -36.38 2.84 -5.20
N SER A 596 -36.51 1.81 -6.04
CA SER A 596 -35.86 0.52 -5.81
C SER A 596 -34.44 0.61 -6.34
N LEU A 597 -33.50 0.10 -5.58
CA LEU A 597 -32.11 0.00 -5.98
C LEU A 597 -31.79 -1.49 -6.24
N ASP A 598 -30.88 -1.79 -7.16
CA ASP A 598 -30.34 -3.13 -7.37
C ASP A 598 -28.81 -3.05 -7.27
N LEU A 599 -28.31 -2.87 -6.04
CA LEU A 599 -26.89 -2.77 -5.72
C LEU A 599 -26.32 -4.09 -5.16
N GLY A 600 -27.09 -5.19 -5.20
CA GLY A 600 -26.68 -6.45 -4.58
C GLY A 600 -26.53 -6.38 -3.06
N ILE A 601 -27.25 -5.47 -2.40
CA ILE A 601 -27.25 -5.36 -0.92
C ILE A 601 -27.97 -6.56 -0.31
N VAL A 602 -27.31 -7.24 0.63
CA VAL A 602 -27.84 -8.42 1.31
C VAL A 602 -28.25 -8.08 2.74
N TRP A 603 -29.33 -8.70 3.23
CA TRP A 603 -29.72 -8.59 4.61
C TRP A 603 -28.82 -9.45 5.51
N ASN A 604 -28.11 -8.79 6.43
CA ASN A 604 -27.34 -9.47 7.48
C ASN A 604 -27.32 -8.64 8.76
N ARG A 605 -28.48 -8.52 9.40
CA ARG A 605 -28.67 -7.69 10.60
C ARG A 605 -27.80 -8.13 11.80
N GLU A 606 -27.55 -9.42 11.94
CA GLU A 606 -26.76 -9.98 13.06
C GLU A 606 -25.28 -9.60 12.98
N SER A 607 -24.79 -9.25 11.79
CA SER A 607 -23.40 -8.84 11.59
C SER A 607 -23.19 -7.33 11.71
N ALA A 608 -24.26 -6.53 11.86
CA ALA A 608 -24.12 -5.10 12.11
C ALA A 608 -23.57 -4.86 13.52
N PRO A 609 -22.49 -4.07 13.67
CA PRO A 609 -21.82 -3.90 14.95
C PRO A 609 -22.61 -3.01 15.91
N ALA A 610 -22.28 -3.11 17.20
CA ALA A 610 -22.68 -2.09 18.17
C ALA A 610 -21.93 -0.79 17.89
N VAL A 611 -22.57 0.35 18.12
CA VAL A 611 -22.06 1.67 17.71
C VAL A 611 -22.23 2.72 18.80
N LEU A 612 -21.36 3.71 18.79
CA LEU A 612 -21.57 4.96 19.51
C LEU A 612 -22.67 5.76 18.81
N PRO A 613 -23.65 6.32 19.52
CA PRO A 613 -24.61 7.22 18.89
C PRO A 613 -23.94 8.48 18.33
N PHE A 614 -24.63 9.22 17.46
CA PHE A 614 -24.08 10.45 16.87
C PHE A 614 -23.68 11.48 17.93
N ASP A 615 -24.47 11.67 18.98
CA ASP A 615 -24.16 12.65 20.03
C ASP A 615 -22.84 12.38 20.74
N GLU A 616 -22.55 11.11 21.07
CA GLU A 616 -21.27 10.69 21.66
C GLU A 616 -20.10 10.90 20.69
N VAL A 617 -20.27 10.57 19.40
CA VAL A 617 -19.22 10.81 18.39
C VAL A 617 -18.97 12.30 18.19
N GLU A 618 -20.01 13.10 18.01
CA GLU A 618 -19.88 14.56 17.87
C GLU A 618 -19.21 15.18 19.10
N ALA A 619 -19.56 14.72 20.32
CA ALA A 619 -18.91 15.16 21.56
C ALA A 619 -17.40 14.87 21.57
N LEU A 620 -16.97 13.72 21.04
CA LEU A 620 -15.55 13.39 20.88
C LEU A 620 -14.86 14.31 19.86
N LEU A 621 -15.53 14.63 18.74
CA LEU A 621 -14.99 15.49 17.68
C LEU A 621 -14.82 16.96 18.15
N VAL A 622 -15.76 17.49 18.94
CA VAL A 622 -15.71 18.88 19.43
C VAL A 622 -14.90 19.06 20.70
N THR A 623 -14.42 17.98 21.31
CA THR A 623 -13.64 18.06 22.55
C THR A 623 -12.40 18.93 22.35
N GLU A 624 -12.23 19.92 23.24
CA GLU A 624 -11.15 20.90 23.15
C GLU A 624 -9.78 20.21 23.00
N GLY A 625 -9.06 20.61 21.95
CA GLY A 625 -7.70 20.15 21.69
C GLY A 625 -7.59 18.77 21.03
N ARG A 626 -8.68 18.05 20.75
CA ARG A 626 -8.64 16.78 20.00
C ARG A 626 -8.54 16.97 18.49
N PHE A 627 -9.47 17.73 17.91
CA PHE A 627 -9.50 17.99 16.47
C PHE A 627 -9.80 19.48 16.19
N PRO A 628 -8.84 20.38 16.45
CA PRO A 628 -9.04 21.82 16.28
C PRO A 628 -9.47 22.20 14.84
N GLU A 629 -9.08 21.41 13.85
CA GLU A 629 -9.48 21.59 12.45
C GLU A 629 -10.99 21.40 12.20
N LEU A 630 -11.69 20.66 13.06
CA LEU A 630 -13.13 20.41 12.93
C LEU A 630 -13.99 21.52 13.52
N VAL A 631 -13.39 22.48 14.24
CA VAL A 631 -14.08 23.51 15.01
C VAL A 631 -13.75 24.90 14.48
N GLY A 632 -14.77 25.76 14.37
CA GLY A 632 -14.68 27.15 13.92
C GLY A 632 -15.31 27.38 12.54
N SER A 633 -15.12 28.58 12.00
CA SER A 633 -15.84 29.03 10.79
C SER A 633 -15.64 28.16 9.54
N ALA A 634 -14.53 27.42 9.45
CA ALA A 634 -14.18 26.54 8.34
C ALA A 634 -14.30 25.04 8.72
N GLY A 635 -14.72 24.72 9.94
CA GLY A 635 -14.89 23.34 10.42
C GLY A 635 -16.32 22.83 10.26
N LEU A 636 -16.57 21.62 10.74
CA LEU A 636 -17.94 21.06 10.80
C LEU A 636 -18.77 21.76 11.89
N PHE A 637 -18.12 22.10 13.01
CA PHE A 637 -18.75 22.67 14.20
C PHE A 637 -18.35 24.13 14.40
N ASP A 638 -19.25 24.93 14.97
CA ASP A 638 -18.96 26.30 15.38
C ASP A 638 -18.09 26.34 16.66
N ALA A 639 -17.69 27.53 17.10
CA ALA A 639 -16.81 27.68 18.27
C ALA A 639 -17.45 27.25 19.60
N ASP A 640 -18.78 27.12 19.65
CA ASP A 640 -19.54 26.68 20.82
C ASP A 640 -19.89 25.17 20.75
N GLY A 641 -19.45 24.47 19.69
CA GLY A 641 -19.72 23.05 19.43
C GLY A 641 -21.05 22.78 18.72
N GLY A 642 -21.75 23.82 18.25
CA GLY A 642 -22.95 23.69 17.42
C GLY A 642 -22.62 23.32 15.97
N HIS A 643 -23.61 22.94 15.17
CA HIS A 643 -23.42 22.65 13.75
C HIS A 643 -23.30 23.95 12.94
N ASN A 644 -22.31 24.03 12.06
CA ASN A 644 -22.29 25.12 11.07
C ASN A 644 -23.34 24.89 9.96
N GLU A 645 -23.78 25.97 9.32
CA GLU A 645 -24.64 25.90 8.12
C GLU A 645 -23.96 25.09 6.99
N GLY A 646 -24.79 24.38 6.22
CA GLY A 646 -24.36 23.52 5.11
C GLY A 646 -23.83 22.15 5.55
N LEU A 647 -23.95 21.80 6.84
CA LEU A 647 -23.57 20.50 7.36
C LEU A 647 -24.62 19.44 6.99
N ARG A 648 -24.14 18.36 6.38
CA ARG A 648 -24.83 17.11 6.10
C ARG A 648 -24.23 16.02 6.97
N ARG A 649 -25.09 15.18 7.53
CA ARG A 649 -24.70 14.06 8.40
C ARG A 649 -25.23 12.76 7.82
N GLY A 650 -24.44 11.70 7.88
CA GLY A 650 -24.83 10.41 7.36
C GLY A 650 -24.25 9.25 8.13
N VAL A 651 -24.93 8.12 8.02
CA VAL A 651 -24.48 6.81 8.53
C VAL A 651 -24.51 5.79 7.41
N LEU A 652 -23.51 4.91 7.37
CA LEU A 652 -23.43 3.73 6.53
C LEU A 652 -23.16 2.51 7.40
N VAL A 653 -24.05 1.53 7.34
CA VAL A 653 -23.89 0.19 7.94
C VAL A 653 -23.53 -0.77 6.82
N ALA A 654 -22.29 -1.24 6.84
CA ALA A 654 -21.79 -2.27 5.96
C ALA A 654 -21.75 -3.59 6.73
N VAL A 655 -22.26 -4.66 6.12
CA VAL A 655 -22.27 -6.00 6.70
C VAL A 655 -21.49 -6.93 5.78
N PRO A 656 -20.81 -7.97 6.32
CA PRO A 656 -20.09 -8.92 5.47
C PRO A 656 -21.08 -9.64 4.56
N ASP A 657 -20.82 -9.55 3.25
CA ASP A 657 -21.53 -10.26 2.18
C ASP A 657 -20.60 -10.44 0.95
N ASP A 658 -21.11 -11.06 -0.11
CA ASP A 658 -20.38 -11.24 -1.38
C ASP A 658 -20.50 -10.00 -2.31
N GLY A 659 -20.96 -8.85 -1.78
CA GLY A 659 -21.24 -7.61 -2.51
C GLY A 659 -20.36 -6.43 -2.06
N LEU A 660 -20.78 -5.21 -2.43
CA LEU A 660 -20.04 -3.96 -2.14
C LEU A 660 -19.84 -3.74 -0.62
N THR A 661 -20.79 -4.18 0.18
CA THR A 661 -20.79 -4.05 1.64
C THR A 661 -19.81 -4.99 2.32
N GLY A 662 -19.56 -6.18 1.75
CA GLY A 662 -18.47 -7.08 2.14
C GLY A 662 -17.09 -6.47 1.92
N LEU A 663 -16.83 -5.87 0.75
CA LEU A 663 -15.56 -5.19 0.46
C LEU A 663 -15.27 -4.03 1.44
N ILE A 664 -16.30 -3.25 1.79
CA ILE A 664 -16.19 -2.18 2.80
C ILE A 664 -15.98 -2.75 4.21
N SER A 665 -16.58 -3.90 4.53
CA SER A 665 -16.39 -4.57 5.81
C SER A 665 -14.99 -5.17 5.97
N GLU A 666 -14.36 -5.60 4.88
CA GLU A 666 -12.96 -6.07 4.87
C GLU A 666 -11.97 -4.92 5.06
N LEU A 667 -12.33 -3.70 4.63
CA LEU A 667 -11.49 -2.49 4.74
C LEU A 667 -11.34 -1.97 6.19
N VAL A 668 -12.29 -2.27 7.09
CA VAL A 668 -12.34 -1.75 8.47
C VAL A 668 -11.92 -2.81 9.51
N ASP A 669 -10.97 -3.68 9.15
CA ASP A 669 -10.46 -4.81 9.95
C ASP A 669 -11.52 -5.88 10.29
N GLY A 670 -11.75 -6.74 9.28
CA GLY A 670 -12.86 -7.69 9.20
C GLY A 670 -12.89 -8.87 10.16
N GLU A 671 -14.11 -9.12 10.66
CA GLU A 671 -14.80 -10.40 10.96
C GLU A 671 -16.29 -10.09 11.27
N ALA A 672 -16.61 -8.83 11.64
CA ALA A 672 -17.95 -8.26 11.82
C ALA A 672 -18.17 -7.10 10.83
N GLY A 673 -19.42 -6.70 10.62
CA GLY A 673 -19.75 -5.52 9.80
C GLY A 673 -19.12 -4.24 10.33
N ALA A 674 -19.08 -3.22 9.49
CA ALA A 674 -18.57 -1.88 9.81
C ALA A 674 -19.71 -0.87 9.86
N THR A 675 -19.63 0.12 10.74
CA THR A 675 -20.53 1.29 10.69
C THR A 675 -19.72 2.56 10.68
N THR A 676 -19.93 3.40 9.67
CA THR A 676 -19.21 4.66 9.47
C THR A 676 -20.18 5.82 9.52
N TYR A 677 -19.79 6.89 10.20
CA TYR A 677 -20.44 8.20 10.12
C TYR A 677 -19.68 9.10 9.17
N ASP A 678 -20.41 9.74 8.26
CA ASP A 678 -19.89 10.74 7.34
C ASP A 678 -20.50 12.11 7.64
N TYR A 679 -19.63 13.10 7.81
CA TYR A 679 -20.00 14.50 7.93
C TYR A 679 -19.47 15.23 6.71
N VAL A 680 -20.34 15.94 6.00
CA VAL A 680 -19.95 16.72 4.81
C VAL A 680 -20.50 18.11 4.97
N ARG A 681 -19.65 19.13 4.84
CA ARG A 681 -20.06 20.53 4.87
C ARG A 681 -19.63 21.23 3.59
N THR A 682 -20.55 21.92 2.96
CA THR A 682 -20.26 22.79 1.81
C THR A 682 -20.54 24.24 2.17
N TRP A 683 -19.67 25.15 1.74
CA TRP A 683 -19.87 26.59 1.92
C TRP A 683 -19.09 27.40 0.89
N GLU A 684 -19.57 28.61 0.60
CA GLU A 684 -18.84 29.59 -0.21
C GLU A 684 -18.06 30.56 0.70
N ARG A 685 -16.77 30.77 0.43
CA ARG A 685 -15.94 31.73 1.16
C ARG A 685 -14.91 32.39 0.26
N GLN A 686 -14.94 33.73 0.22
CA GLN A 686 -13.94 34.55 -0.50
C GLN A 686 -13.78 34.18 -1.99
N GLY A 687 -14.86 33.73 -2.65
CA GLY A 687 -14.84 33.30 -4.05
C GLY A 687 -14.39 31.86 -4.27
N TRP A 688 -14.38 31.05 -3.20
CA TRP A 688 -14.15 29.61 -3.25
C TRP A 688 -15.37 28.85 -2.76
N ASP A 689 -15.78 27.83 -3.50
CA ASP A 689 -16.67 26.77 -3.06
C ASP A 689 -15.83 25.71 -2.36
N SER A 690 -16.01 25.60 -1.05
CA SER A 690 -15.29 24.65 -0.19
C SER A 690 -16.21 23.49 0.17
N SER A 691 -15.68 22.27 0.12
CA SER A 691 -16.32 21.04 0.60
C SER A 691 -15.38 20.36 1.60
N PHE A 692 -15.84 20.18 2.83
CA PHE A 692 -15.10 19.49 3.88
C PHE A 692 -15.83 18.23 4.32
N SER A 693 -15.16 17.09 4.23
CA SER A 693 -15.71 15.77 4.52
C SER A 693 -14.91 15.08 5.62
N VAL A 694 -15.58 14.39 6.54
CA VAL A 694 -14.97 13.62 7.62
C VAL A 694 -15.66 12.27 7.73
N ALA A 695 -14.87 11.21 7.79
CA ALA A 695 -15.35 9.85 8.04
C ALA A 695 -14.88 9.38 9.42
N VAL A 696 -15.80 8.79 10.18
CA VAL A 696 -15.55 8.29 11.55
C VAL A 696 -16.08 6.88 11.67
N ASP A 697 -15.29 5.97 12.24
CA ASP A 697 -15.75 4.64 12.62
C ASP A 697 -16.64 4.76 13.88
N ALA A 698 -17.92 4.41 13.71
CA ALA A 698 -18.92 4.52 14.76
C ALA A 698 -18.72 3.48 15.88
N THR A 699 -17.94 2.42 15.65
CA THR A 699 -17.69 1.37 16.65
C THR A 699 -16.62 1.76 17.67
N SER A 700 -15.81 2.78 17.36
CA SER A 700 -14.68 3.20 18.20
C SER A 700 -14.61 4.71 18.42
N GLY A 701 -15.31 5.51 17.62
CA GLY A 701 -15.19 6.97 17.57
C GLY A 701 -13.88 7.44 16.93
N ARG A 702 -13.20 6.55 16.19
CA ARG A 702 -11.94 6.81 15.50
C ARG A 702 -12.21 7.60 14.21
N VAL A 703 -11.55 8.74 14.03
CA VAL A 703 -11.54 9.44 12.74
C VAL A 703 -10.73 8.60 11.75
N LEU A 704 -11.32 8.29 10.61
CA LEU A 704 -10.71 7.49 9.55
C LEU A 704 -10.00 8.40 8.54
N ALA A 705 -10.70 9.44 8.09
CA ALA A 705 -10.18 10.39 7.12
C ALA A 705 -10.88 11.76 7.23
N THR A 706 -10.18 12.79 6.78
CA THR A 706 -10.72 14.13 6.53
C THR A 706 -10.31 14.58 5.13
N SER A 707 -11.18 15.27 4.39
CA SER A 707 -10.87 15.80 3.07
C SER A 707 -11.46 17.19 2.91
N LEU A 708 -10.63 18.18 2.59
CA LEU A 708 -11.03 19.52 2.18
C LEU A 708 -10.76 19.66 0.69
N ILE A 709 -11.74 20.14 -0.07
CA ILE A 709 -11.61 20.46 -1.49
C ILE A 709 -12.14 21.87 -1.69
N GLU A 710 -11.39 22.71 -2.39
CA GLU A 710 -11.78 24.08 -2.70
C GLU A 710 -11.67 24.32 -4.21
N ARG A 711 -12.74 24.89 -4.78
CA ARG A 711 -12.85 25.25 -6.20
C ARG A 711 -13.24 26.73 -6.32
N PRO A 712 -12.85 27.44 -7.40
CA PRO A 712 -13.31 28.80 -7.62
C PRO A 712 -14.84 28.79 -7.83
N ALA A 713 -15.54 29.70 -7.13
CA ALA A 713 -17.01 29.83 -7.17
C ALA A 713 -17.54 30.53 -8.43
#